data_AF-A0A3D3H5B4-F1
#
_entry.id   AF-A0A3D3H5B4-F1
#
_cell.length_a   1.000
_cell.length_b   1.000
_cell.length_c   1.000
_cell.angle_alpha   90.00
_cell.angle_beta   90.00
_cell.angle_gamma   90.00
#
_symmetry.space_group_name_H-M   'P 1'
#
loop_
_entity.id
_entity.type
_entity.pdbx_description
1 polymer ?
#
loop_
_entity_poly.entity_id
_entity_poly.type
_entity_poly.pdbx_seq_one_letter_code
_entity_poly.pdbx_strand_id
1 'polypeptide(L)'
;MAVVAPPRFTSVDAPNGPRYDAALDELLDAVTDAPRRGADASLTVTAGDDPNDESYRLEGDASALTIVAAGEAGAVLGIYDVAARIRAGEPAVVDGGAEVTSRLPFRMVDLGAVGVVPDAEAWAAGTDYSHASRAFEDVILPEAPYIDEAALAEAYGEFDAFLRHVLADGYNAVAFPGFVEYVTFDGVDGVYADGDDHWARALALREAFTPFWDRADELGMDVFLRTDMLALTSPLEHYLVGRFGSLDTANPALWDVYTSGLDELYAAAPAVDGILIRIGEAGEVYDVAGWDVFSRLAVTEAPQVQAMLAAFTSQAEASDREVIFRSWSVGVGAVGDMHTNVESYDEVLAGIDSPALIVSTKYTLGDFYSWLPLNDTLAQGDQRRIIEFQSRREFENFGAFPNDLGPEYQYALQTLVAENPRIEGVWVWTQDGGPWRAGPMTLYLKTGFWQLYELNTQLAGALARDPDTDVAAITAGWAREWFSDDPATVSAITEAMALSREAITQGLYIQPFAEQRVFAIGLEPPPMMWIFEWDILTGDSAVLDVIYEASRDQIDEAIAGGERAAAAVDEMQALVSGTDAATWRDSAMRDAFLGTLAYEADVLHLLSSYRAMILHQAQWHDTGSAEAYAAWQADRDAFAALAAEHTATYAGDVDYPAYNLTAAQLGVERADRDLTMAWIARILLALAVAWVVIGMLSSRTRLVRRPGAAAARAAWLAATRPWRARESTLGMLPLDRWLLIIVPGGLLVATRAVQTSLLSWTHLAVVLGAWLVFLVVVRLFVRERSPWPVIAAVGGVLVLRSILTLLALSFTGPGGYWFVFWTDPLRRSIYITIAFALFVWLFVAAGWALSSQFGARRATGIVLAGVGAGLAIPAIVV
;
A
#
# COMPACT_ATOMS: atom_id res chain seq x y z
N MET A 1 -1.69 19.91 -33.78
CA MET A 1 -2.49 20.51 -34.88
C MET A 1 -2.96 21.91 -34.47
N ALA A 2 -3.43 22.75 -35.40
CA ALA A 2 -4.00 24.05 -35.04
C ALA A 2 -5.41 23.86 -34.47
N VAL A 3 -5.73 24.53 -33.35
CA VAL A 3 -7.05 24.49 -32.71
C VAL A 3 -8.14 24.96 -33.67
N VAL A 4 -9.19 24.14 -33.79
CA VAL A 4 -10.38 24.43 -34.61
C VAL A 4 -11.36 25.23 -33.76
N ALA A 5 -11.80 26.38 -34.27
CA ALA A 5 -12.79 27.18 -33.56
C ALA A 5 -14.15 26.47 -33.60
N PRO A 6 -14.77 26.16 -32.44
CA PRO A 6 -16.08 25.51 -32.42
C PRO A 6 -17.16 26.38 -33.05
N PRO A 7 -18.18 25.78 -33.69
CA PRO A 7 -19.29 26.54 -34.23
C PRO A 7 -20.07 27.26 -33.12
N ARG A 8 -20.79 28.32 -33.51
CA ARG A 8 -21.78 28.94 -32.62
C ARG A 8 -23.14 28.29 -32.86
N PHE A 9 -23.61 27.46 -31.94
CA PHE A 9 -24.95 26.88 -32.05
C PHE A 9 -26.01 27.97 -31.86
N THR A 10 -26.72 28.30 -32.95
CA THR A 10 -27.78 29.34 -32.96
C THR A 10 -29.19 28.75 -32.90
N SER A 11 -29.31 27.46 -33.19
CA SER A 11 -30.52 26.67 -33.00
C SER A 11 -30.15 25.25 -32.58
N VAL A 12 -30.72 24.77 -31.47
CA VAL A 12 -30.59 23.39 -31.00
C VAL A 12 -32.00 22.79 -31.01
N ASP A 13 -32.18 21.68 -31.71
CA ASP A 13 -33.40 20.88 -31.74
C ASP A 13 -33.06 19.50 -31.17
N ALA A 14 -33.33 19.30 -29.89
CA ALA A 14 -33.04 18.06 -29.17
C ALA A 14 -34.26 17.66 -28.32
N PRO A 15 -34.42 16.37 -27.99
CA PRO A 15 -35.40 15.94 -27.00
C PRO A 15 -35.17 16.64 -25.65
N ASN A 16 -36.24 16.78 -24.86
CA ASN A 16 -36.14 17.34 -23.51
C ASN A 16 -35.95 16.23 -22.49
N GLY A 17 -35.14 16.47 -21.46
CA GLY A 17 -34.96 15.55 -20.33
C GLY A 17 -33.67 15.86 -19.58
N PRO A 18 -33.55 15.44 -18.32
CA PRO A 18 -32.38 15.77 -17.48
C PRO A 18 -31.05 15.32 -18.10
N ARG A 19 -31.01 14.18 -18.81
CA ARG A 19 -29.81 13.68 -19.50
C ARG A 19 -29.39 14.57 -20.67
N TYR A 20 -30.35 14.96 -21.52
CA TYR A 20 -30.11 15.89 -22.62
C TYR A 20 -29.72 17.27 -22.12
N ASP A 21 -30.40 17.79 -21.09
CA ASP A 21 -30.12 19.10 -20.52
C ASP A 21 -28.68 19.16 -19.98
N ALA A 22 -28.25 18.14 -19.21
CA ALA A 22 -26.88 18.07 -18.69
C ALA A 22 -25.82 17.99 -19.81
N ALA A 23 -26.05 17.17 -20.84
CA ALA A 23 -25.11 17.06 -21.96
C ALA A 23 -25.07 18.33 -22.82
N LEU A 24 -26.20 19.00 -23.00
CA LEU A 24 -26.27 20.27 -23.73
C LEU A 24 -25.60 21.39 -22.95
N ASP A 25 -25.74 21.44 -21.63
CA ASP A 25 -25.04 22.40 -20.78
C ASP A 25 -23.51 22.22 -20.95
N GLU A 26 -23.02 20.99 -20.87
CA GLU A 26 -21.60 20.68 -21.09
C GLU A 26 -21.10 21.09 -22.50
N LEU A 27 -21.88 20.81 -23.54
CA LEU A 27 -21.56 21.26 -24.90
C LEU A 27 -21.51 22.79 -25.01
N LEU A 28 -22.47 23.49 -24.41
CA LEU A 28 -22.55 24.94 -24.45
C LEU A 28 -21.43 25.59 -23.65
N ASP A 29 -21.01 24.98 -22.55
CA ASP A 29 -19.86 25.41 -21.74
C ASP A 29 -18.55 25.22 -22.53
N ALA A 30 -18.35 24.06 -23.16
CA ALA A 30 -17.19 23.82 -24.04
C ALA A 30 -17.09 24.87 -25.18
N VAL A 31 -18.21 25.24 -25.80
CA VAL A 31 -18.26 26.32 -26.81
C VAL A 31 -18.02 27.70 -26.21
N THR A 32 -18.45 27.92 -24.97
CA THR A 32 -18.32 29.18 -24.27
C THR A 32 -16.89 29.46 -23.85
N ASP A 33 -16.21 28.44 -23.34
CA ASP A 33 -14.82 28.45 -22.85
C ASP A 33 -13.79 28.54 -23.99
N ALA A 34 -14.16 28.11 -25.20
CA ALA A 34 -13.28 28.22 -26.35
C ALA A 34 -12.92 29.69 -26.66
N PRO A 35 -11.63 30.01 -26.88
CA PRO A 35 -11.17 31.41 -27.01
C PRO A 35 -11.68 32.10 -28.28
N ARG A 36 -12.09 31.33 -29.29
CA ARG A 36 -12.64 31.82 -30.55
C ARG A 36 -13.80 30.95 -30.97
N ARG A 37 -14.86 31.58 -31.49
CA ARG A 37 -16.01 30.90 -32.07
C ARG A 37 -15.98 31.00 -33.59
N GLY A 38 -16.41 29.92 -34.23
CA GLY A 38 -16.56 29.76 -35.66
C GLY A 38 -17.85 30.35 -36.20
N ALA A 39 -18.32 29.80 -37.32
CA ALA A 39 -19.57 30.23 -37.94
C ALA A 39 -20.80 29.75 -37.15
N ASP A 40 -21.95 30.37 -37.43
CA ASP A 40 -23.23 29.92 -36.89
C ASP A 40 -23.58 28.53 -37.42
N ALA A 41 -24.09 27.67 -36.54
CA ALA A 41 -24.53 26.32 -36.86
C ALA A 41 -25.86 25.96 -36.18
N SER A 42 -26.52 24.94 -36.70
CA SER A 42 -27.63 24.25 -36.04
C SER A 42 -27.21 22.87 -35.53
N LEU A 43 -27.72 22.45 -34.38
CA LEU A 43 -27.61 21.08 -33.87
C LEU A 43 -29.00 20.45 -33.86
N THR A 44 -29.13 19.24 -34.44
CA THR A 44 -30.34 18.41 -34.35
C THR A 44 -29.98 17.08 -33.70
N VAL A 45 -30.75 16.62 -32.73
CA VAL A 45 -30.53 15.35 -32.03
C VAL A 45 -31.76 14.47 -32.20
N THR A 46 -31.55 13.23 -32.64
CA THR A 46 -32.62 12.25 -32.82
C THR A 46 -32.26 10.94 -32.13
N ALA A 47 -33.17 10.44 -31.31
CA ALA A 47 -33.08 9.16 -30.61
C ALA A 47 -34.22 8.23 -31.05
N GLY A 48 -33.93 6.93 -31.14
CA GLY A 48 -34.91 5.88 -31.36
C GLY A 48 -35.52 5.34 -30.06
N ASP A 49 -36.04 4.10 -30.12
CA ASP A 49 -36.81 3.48 -29.02
C ASP A 49 -35.98 2.52 -28.14
N ASP A 50 -34.68 2.32 -28.40
CA ASP A 50 -33.82 1.42 -27.60
C ASP A 50 -32.99 2.22 -26.60
N PRO A 51 -33.48 2.47 -25.36
CA PRO A 51 -32.90 3.48 -24.46
C PRO A 51 -31.45 3.20 -24.06
N ASN A 52 -31.01 1.95 -24.12
CA ASN A 52 -29.70 1.50 -23.63
C ASN A 52 -28.64 1.40 -24.74
N ASP A 53 -29.01 1.60 -26.01
CA ASP A 53 -28.05 1.59 -27.11
C ASP A 53 -27.22 2.89 -27.11
N GLU A 54 -25.93 2.75 -26.83
CA GLU A 54 -24.95 3.85 -26.82
C GLU A 54 -24.46 4.26 -28.22
N SER A 55 -24.92 3.58 -29.28
CA SER A 55 -24.43 3.83 -30.64
C SER A 55 -25.07 5.06 -31.26
N TYR A 56 -24.25 5.85 -31.95
CA TYR A 56 -24.71 7.04 -32.65
C TYR A 56 -23.89 7.32 -33.92
N ARG A 57 -24.42 8.21 -34.77
CA ARG A 57 -23.74 8.75 -35.95
C ARG A 57 -23.77 10.28 -35.91
N LEU A 58 -22.66 10.89 -36.28
CA LEU A 58 -22.61 12.32 -36.62
C LEU A 58 -22.85 12.48 -38.11
N GLU A 59 -23.92 13.17 -38.48
CA GLU A 59 -24.27 13.50 -39.87
C GLU A 59 -24.23 15.02 -40.09
N GLY A 60 -24.14 15.42 -41.36
CA GLY A 60 -24.12 16.83 -41.76
C GLY A 60 -22.72 17.44 -41.85
N ASP A 61 -22.63 18.75 -41.66
CA ASP A 61 -21.39 19.52 -41.72
C ASP A 61 -21.29 20.54 -40.57
N ALA A 62 -20.20 21.32 -40.53
CA ALA A 62 -19.95 22.29 -39.47
C ALA A 62 -21.02 23.41 -39.34
N SER A 63 -21.92 23.56 -40.31
CA SER A 63 -23.05 24.51 -40.26
C SER A 63 -24.39 23.88 -39.86
N ALA A 64 -24.51 22.55 -39.97
CA ALA A 64 -25.71 21.80 -39.61
C ALA A 64 -25.32 20.39 -39.15
N LEU A 65 -25.09 20.23 -37.85
CA LEU A 65 -24.74 18.96 -37.22
C LEU A 65 -26.02 18.20 -36.84
N THR A 66 -26.06 16.91 -37.16
CA THR A 66 -27.13 16.01 -36.73
C THR A 66 -26.54 14.82 -35.98
N ILE A 67 -27.02 14.55 -34.77
CA ILE A 67 -26.71 13.35 -34.00
C ILE A 67 -27.88 12.37 -34.18
N VAL A 68 -27.59 11.20 -34.74
CA VAL A 68 -28.59 10.15 -34.97
C VAL A 68 -28.21 8.92 -34.17
N ALA A 69 -29.03 8.56 -33.18
CA ALA A 69 -28.82 7.39 -32.33
C ALA A 69 -30.04 6.45 -32.32
N ALA A 70 -29.81 5.19 -31.97
CA ALA A 70 -30.89 4.21 -31.80
C ALA A 70 -31.66 4.39 -30.48
N GLY A 71 -31.08 5.13 -29.53
CA GLY A 71 -31.55 5.33 -28.16
C GLY A 71 -31.22 6.69 -27.56
N GLU A 72 -31.74 6.94 -26.36
CA GLU A 72 -31.39 8.12 -25.56
C GLU A 72 -29.93 8.09 -25.13
N ALA A 73 -29.40 6.95 -24.66
CA ALA A 73 -28.01 6.82 -24.23
C ALA A 73 -27.02 7.24 -25.33
N GLY A 74 -27.15 6.70 -26.55
CA GLY A 74 -26.30 7.08 -27.68
C GLY A 74 -26.48 8.52 -28.13
N ALA A 75 -27.70 9.07 -28.05
CA ALA A 75 -27.95 10.47 -28.41
C ALA A 75 -27.27 11.44 -27.44
N VAL A 76 -27.37 11.16 -26.14
CA VAL A 76 -26.74 11.94 -25.06
C VAL A 76 -25.21 11.80 -25.14
N LEU A 77 -24.69 10.59 -25.31
CA LEU A 77 -23.27 10.33 -25.49
C LEU A 77 -22.69 11.07 -26.70
N GLY A 78 -23.43 11.11 -27.81
CA GLY A 78 -23.03 11.89 -28.98
C GLY A 78 -22.91 13.40 -28.71
N ILE A 79 -23.70 13.96 -27.79
CA ILE A 79 -23.58 15.36 -27.38
C ILE A 79 -22.31 15.56 -26.56
N TYR A 80 -22.06 14.69 -25.56
CA TYR A 80 -20.82 14.72 -24.77
C TYR A 80 -19.57 14.57 -25.63
N ASP A 81 -19.57 13.67 -26.61
CA ASP A 81 -18.43 13.50 -27.52
C ASP A 81 -18.14 14.75 -28.35
N VAL A 82 -19.19 15.46 -28.78
CA VAL A 82 -19.00 16.75 -29.47
C VAL A 82 -18.41 17.78 -28.52
N ALA A 83 -18.84 17.82 -27.26
CA ALA A 83 -18.27 18.70 -26.24
C ALA A 83 -16.78 18.39 -25.97
N ALA A 84 -16.45 17.12 -25.73
CA ALA A 84 -15.09 16.65 -25.49
C ALA A 84 -14.15 16.98 -26.67
N ARG A 85 -14.60 16.79 -27.91
CA ARG A 85 -13.85 17.19 -29.11
C ARG A 85 -13.56 18.69 -29.14
N ILE A 86 -14.54 19.51 -28.75
CA ILE A 86 -14.36 20.97 -28.69
C ILE A 86 -13.32 21.33 -27.62
N ARG A 87 -13.38 20.72 -26.43
CA ARG A 87 -12.37 20.91 -25.36
C ARG A 87 -10.98 20.49 -25.81
N ALA A 88 -10.87 19.38 -26.55
CA ALA A 88 -9.64 18.91 -27.17
C ALA A 88 -9.17 19.76 -28.37
N GLY A 89 -9.89 20.82 -28.75
CA GLY A 89 -9.55 21.71 -29.86
C GLY A 89 -9.72 21.09 -31.24
N GLU A 90 -10.52 20.02 -31.34
CA GLU A 90 -10.81 19.27 -32.55
C GLU A 90 -12.06 19.80 -33.30
N PRO A 91 -12.26 19.41 -34.57
CA PRO A 91 -13.53 19.66 -35.23
C PRO A 91 -14.69 18.98 -34.51
N ALA A 92 -15.82 19.69 -34.37
CA ALA A 92 -17.07 19.16 -33.82
C ALA A 92 -17.68 18.02 -34.66
N VAL A 93 -17.26 17.85 -35.91
CA VAL A 93 -17.71 16.79 -36.82
C VAL A 93 -16.50 16.21 -37.55
N VAL A 94 -16.29 14.90 -37.45
CA VAL A 94 -15.28 14.15 -38.22
C VAL A 94 -15.95 12.91 -38.81
N ASP A 95 -15.61 12.60 -40.06
CA ASP A 95 -16.07 11.40 -40.78
C ASP A 95 -17.60 11.20 -40.78
N GLY A 96 -18.33 12.20 -41.30
CA GLY A 96 -19.78 12.21 -41.34
C GLY A 96 -20.40 10.89 -41.84
N GLY A 97 -21.21 10.26 -40.99
CA GLY A 97 -21.95 9.03 -41.23
C GLY A 97 -21.30 7.74 -40.73
N ALA A 98 -20.12 7.78 -40.10
CA ALA A 98 -19.58 6.61 -39.38
C ALA A 98 -20.34 6.38 -38.06
N GLU A 99 -20.62 5.11 -37.76
CA GLU A 99 -21.24 4.69 -36.50
C GLU A 99 -20.18 4.57 -35.41
N VAL A 100 -20.42 5.23 -34.29
CA VAL A 100 -19.62 5.19 -33.08
C VAL A 100 -20.33 4.25 -32.11
N THR A 101 -19.60 3.27 -31.57
CA THR A 101 -20.09 2.30 -30.59
C THR A 101 -19.02 2.08 -29.54
N SER A 102 -19.40 2.13 -28.25
CA SER A 102 -18.50 1.82 -27.15
C SER A 102 -18.13 0.33 -27.13
N ARG A 103 -16.83 0.00 -27.10
CA ARG A 103 -16.33 -1.38 -27.03
C ARG A 103 -16.70 -2.08 -25.73
N LEU A 104 -16.60 -1.35 -24.61
CA LEU A 104 -16.97 -1.77 -23.27
C LEU A 104 -18.11 -0.87 -22.74
N PRO A 105 -19.35 -1.38 -22.66
CA PRO A 105 -20.50 -0.57 -22.28
C PRO A 105 -20.55 -0.22 -20.79
N PHE A 106 -19.91 -0.99 -19.89
CA PHE A 106 -19.94 -0.70 -18.45
C PHE A 106 -18.70 0.10 -18.02
N ARG A 107 -18.87 1.33 -17.52
CA ARG A 107 -17.76 2.22 -17.17
C ARG A 107 -18.06 2.91 -15.85
N MET A 108 -17.53 2.33 -14.77
CA MET A 108 -17.79 2.76 -13.40
C MET A 108 -16.67 3.65 -12.84
N VAL A 109 -17.02 4.59 -11.97
CA VAL A 109 -16.09 5.36 -11.12
C VAL A 109 -16.37 5.16 -9.63
N ASP A 110 -15.44 5.55 -8.76
CA ASP A 110 -15.70 5.86 -7.35
C ASP A 110 -16.38 7.25 -7.20
N LEU A 111 -16.40 7.85 -6.01
CA LEU A 111 -17.03 9.14 -5.73
C LEU A 111 -16.09 10.35 -5.81
N GLY A 112 -14.87 10.19 -6.32
CA GLY A 112 -13.86 11.24 -6.21
C GLY A 112 -13.68 11.66 -4.74
N ALA A 113 -13.62 12.97 -4.47
CA ALA A 113 -13.53 13.52 -3.11
C ALA A 113 -14.85 14.11 -2.57
N VAL A 114 -16.01 13.69 -3.10
CA VAL A 114 -17.33 14.16 -2.66
C VAL A 114 -17.51 13.94 -1.15
N GLY A 115 -18.00 14.96 -0.46
CA GLY A 115 -18.27 14.89 0.98
C GLY A 115 -17.02 14.91 1.87
N VAL A 116 -15.82 15.15 1.33
CA VAL A 116 -14.56 15.24 2.10
C VAL A 116 -14.12 16.69 2.26
N VAL A 117 -13.93 17.16 3.49
CA VAL A 117 -13.47 18.53 3.73
C VAL A 117 -11.93 18.63 3.55
N PRO A 118 -11.43 19.58 2.74
CA PRO A 118 -10.01 19.87 2.65
C PRO A 118 -9.55 20.62 3.91
N ASP A 119 -8.90 19.91 4.84
CA ASP A 119 -8.36 20.47 6.08
C ASP A 119 -6.83 20.35 6.13
N ALA A 120 -6.13 21.45 5.86
CA ALA A 120 -4.67 21.47 5.89
C ALA A 120 -4.08 21.10 7.27
N GLU A 121 -4.80 21.31 8.39
CA GLU A 121 -4.31 20.91 9.71
C GLU A 121 -4.28 19.39 9.87
N ALA A 122 -5.27 18.68 9.32
CA ALA A 122 -5.32 17.22 9.31
C ALA A 122 -4.20 16.59 8.46
N TRP A 123 -3.74 17.26 7.39
CA TRP A 123 -2.64 16.80 6.54
C TRP A 123 -1.25 17.24 7.04
N ALA A 124 -1.17 18.32 7.82
CA ALA A 124 0.10 18.95 8.19
C ALA A 124 1.11 18.01 8.88
N ALA A 125 0.64 16.98 9.57
CA ALA A 125 1.51 15.99 10.20
C ALA A 125 2.11 14.98 9.20
N GLY A 126 1.40 14.69 8.10
CA GLY A 126 1.81 13.72 7.07
C GLY A 126 1.93 12.27 7.57
N THR A 127 1.40 11.95 8.75
CA THR A 127 1.57 10.63 9.40
C THR A 127 0.28 9.82 9.51
N ASP A 128 -0.83 10.33 8.96
CA ASP A 128 -2.10 9.62 8.96
C ASP A 128 -2.19 8.66 7.77
N TYR A 129 -1.57 7.48 7.94
CA TYR A 129 -1.59 6.38 6.98
C TYR A 129 -2.90 5.56 7.03
N SER A 130 -3.98 6.14 7.57
CA SER A 130 -5.31 5.54 7.53
C SER A 130 -5.89 5.57 6.12
N HIS A 131 -6.53 4.46 5.73
CA HIS A 131 -7.29 4.35 4.48
C HIS A 131 -8.71 4.96 4.59
N ALA A 132 -9.10 5.50 5.76
CA ALA A 132 -10.41 6.10 5.95
C ALA A 132 -10.51 7.42 5.16
N SER A 133 -11.42 7.48 4.17
CA SER A 133 -11.68 8.71 3.42
C SER A 133 -12.28 9.80 4.32
N ARG A 134 -13.12 9.40 5.27
CA ARG A 134 -14.02 10.26 6.05
C ARG A 134 -14.99 11.07 5.18
N ALA A 135 -15.36 10.51 4.04
CA ALA A 135 -16.44 11.06 3.22
C ALA A 135 -17.73 11.12 4.03
N PHE A 136 -18.40 12.28 3.96
CA PHE A 136 -19.64 12.58 4.66
C PHE A 136 -19.54 12.59 6.20
N GLU A 137 -18.35 12.62 6.80
CA GLU A 137 -18.19 12.67 8.26
C GLU A 137 -18.96 13.86 8.87
N ASP A 138 -18.88 15.04 8.25
CA ASP A 138 -19.57 16.25 8.71
C ASP A 138 -21.10 16.22 8.49
N VAL A 139 -21.59 15.33 7.63
CA VAL A 139 -23.03 15.12 7.41
C VAL A 139 -23.64 14.32 8.56
N ILE A 140 -22.86 13.46 9.21
CA ILE A 140 -23.37 12.45 10.13
C ILE A 140 -23.27 12.95 11.57
N LEU A 141 -24.42 13.06 12.25
CA LEU A 141 -24.50 13.47 13.64
C LEU A 141 -24.56 12.25 14.58
N PRO A 142 -23.88 12.28 15.73
CA PRO A 142 -23.89 11.18 16.70
C PRO A 142 -25.24 10.99 17.40
N GLU A 143 -26.15 11.96 17.32
CA GLU A 143 -27.49 11.93 17.93
C GLU A 143 -28.53 12.45 16.95
N ALA A 144 -29.82 12.19 17.21
CA ALA A 144 -30.92 12.71 16.40
C ALA A 144 -30.80 14.25 16.22
N PRO A 145 -31.00 14.80 15.01
CA PRO A 145 -31.64 14.19 13.84
C PRO A 145 -30.74 13.29 12.98
N TYR A 146 -29.52 12.97 13.41
CA TYR A 146 -28.52 12.12 12.74
C TYR A 146 -27.91 12.69 11.46
N ILE A 147 -28.53 13.72 10.88
CA ILE A 147 -28.09 14.38 9.65
C ILE A 147 -27.93 15.88 9.89
N ASP A 148 -26.77 16.42 9.52
CA ASP A 148 -26.60 17.86 9.33
C ASP A 148 -27.06 18.24 7.92
N GLU A 149 -28.25 18.84 7.84
CA GLU A 149 -28.89 19.24 6.58
C GLU A 149 -28.07 20.24 5.76
N ALA A 150 -27.24 21.07 6.40
CA ALA A 150 -26.43 22.04 5.69
C ALA A 150 -25.23 21.37 5.04
N ALA A 151 -24.54 20.49 5.78
CA ALA A 151 -23.45 19.68 5.25
C ALA A 151 -23.95 18.72 4.15
N LEU A 152 -25.14 18.13 4.32
CA LEU A 152 -25.76 17.27 3.30
C LEU A 152 -25.98 18.03 1.98
N ALA A 153 -26.53 19.25 2.06
CA ALA A 153 -26.81 20.07 0.88
C ALA A 153 -25.52 20.49 0.14
N GLU A 154 -24.44 20.75 0.87
CA GLU A 154 -23.12 21.01 0.28
C GLU A 154 -22.59 19.76 -0.43
N ALA A 155 -22.60 18.62 0.25
CA ALA A 155 -22.16 17.35 -0.32
C ALA A 155 -22.99 16.93 -1.55
N TYR A 156 -24.30 17.25 -1.58
CA TYR A 156 -25.15 17.03 -2.75
C TYR A 156 -24.73 17.88 -3.94
N GLY A 157 -24.40 19.16 -3.71
CA GLY A 157 -23.89 20.04 -4.76
C GLY A 157 -22.57 19.55 -5.34
N GLU A 158 -21.68 19.04 -4.49
CA GLU A 158 -20.43 18.40 -4.91
C GLU A 158 -20.68 17.13 -5.72
N PHE A 159 -21.63 16.30 -5.30
CA PHE A 159 -22.00 15.08 -6.00
C PHE A 159 -22.59 15.34 -7.39
N ASP A 160 -23.51 16.31 -7.52
CA ASP A 160 -24.07 16.69 -8.83
C ASP A 160 -23.00 17.26 -9.78
N ALA A 161 -22.04 18.03 -9.25
CA ALA A 161 -20.90 18.49 -10.02
C ALA A 161 -19.99 17.33 -10.46
N PHE A 162 -19.70 16.40 -9.56
CA PHE A 162 -18.92 15.20 -9.86
C PHE A 162 -19.60 14.34 -10.93
N LEU A 163 -20.90 14.04 -10.79
CA LEU A 163 -21.65 13.25 -11.77
C LEU A 163 -21.59 13.87 -13.17
N ARG A 164 -21.86 15.18 -13.29
CA ARG A 164 -21.77 15.87 -14.59
C ARG A 164 -20.38 15.78 -15.20
N HIS A 165 -19.34 15.93 -14.37
CA HIS A 165 -17.94 15.83 -14.78
C HIS A 165 -17.63 14.44 -15.37
N VAL A 166 -17.90 13.37 -14.62
CA VAL A 166 -17.57 12.01 -15.08
C VAL A 166 -18.49 11.50 -16.21
N LEU A 167 -19.72 12.00 -16.32
CA LEU A 167 -20.58 11.73 -17.48
C LEU A 167 -19.98 12.33 -18.76
N ALA A 168 -19.37 13.51 -18.67
CA ALA A 168 -18.68 14.14 -19.80
C ALA A 168 -17.45 13.33 -20.26
N ASP A 169 -16.77 12.66 -19.33
CA ASP A 169 -15.69 11.70 -19.62
C ASP A 169 -16.20 10.34 -20.14
N GLY A 170 -17.52 10.15 -20.16
CA GLY A 170 -18.19 8.98 -20.73
C GLY A 170 -18.47 7.85 -19.74
N TYR A 171 -18.32 8.06 -18.43
CA TYR A 171 -18.71 7.08 -17.40
C TYR A 171 -20.23 6.98 -17.25
N ASN A 172 -20.72 5.82 -16.81
CA ASN A 172 -22.15 5.54 -16.67
C ASN A 172 -22.51 4.67 -15.44
N ALA A 173 -21.56 4.39 -14.55
CA ALA A 173 -21.84 3.83 -13.24
C ALA A 173 -21.00 4.49 -12.13
N VAL A 174 -21.49 4.44 -10.89
CA VAL A 174 -20.80 4.99 -9.71
C VAL A 174 -20.88 4.05 -8.51
N ALA A 175 -19.74 3.85 -7.84
CA ALA A 175 -19.65 3.11 -6.60
C ALA A 175 -19.87 4.05 -5.40
N PHE A 176 -21.01 3.91 -4.71
CA PHE A 176 -21.43 4.74 -3.58
C PHE A 176 -21.21 4.00 -2.25
N PRO A 177 -20.60 4.58 -1.20
CA PRO A 177 -20.27 3.86 0.02
C PRO A 177 -21.48 3.52 0.90
N GLY A 178 -21.41 2.35 1.53
CA GLY A 178 -22.36 1.87 2.54
C GLY A 178 -23.37 0.86 2.02
N PHE A 179 -23.90 0.06 2.94
CA PHE A 179 -25.02 -0.84 2.79
C PHE A 179 -25.82 -0.95 4.10
N VAL A 180 -25.26 -1.57 5.16
CA VAL A 180 -25.98 -1.87 6.42
C VAL A 180 -26.43 -0.60 7.18
N GLU A 181 -25.78 0.53 6.87
CA GLU A 181 -26.06 1.87 7.38
C GLU A 181 -27.43 2.38 6.92
N TYR A 182 -27.96 1.88 5.80
CA TYR A 182 -29.23 2.30 5.20
C TYR A 182 -30.40 1.33 5.46
N VAL A 183 -30.16 0.27 6.25
CA VAL A 183 -31.09 -0.85 6.43
C VAL A 183 -31.62 -0.91 7.86
N THR A 184 -32.95 -1.03 7.99
CA THR A 184 -33.62 -1.15 9.29
C THR A 184 -33.83 -2.59 9.73
N PHE A 185 -33.75 -3.55 8.80
CA PHE A 185 -34.03 -4.96 9.02
C PHE A 185 -35.46 -5.23 9.50
N ASP A 186 -36.43 -4.41 9.08
CA ASP A 186 -37.86 -4.56 9.47
C ASP A 186 -38.45 -5.92 9.03
N GLY A 187 -37.90 -6.52 7.97
CA GLY A 187 -38.26 -7.87 7.52
C GLY A 187 -37.70 -9.01 8.39
N VAL A 188 -36.83 -8.69 9.36
CA VAL A 188 -36.11 -9.66 10.18
C VAL A 188 -36.34 -9.38 11.67
N ASP A 189 -37.29 -10.11 12.25
CA ASP A 189 -37.65 -9.98 13.66
C ASP A 189 -36.41 -10.12 14.58
N GLY A 190 -36.12 -9.05 15.34
CA GLY A 190 -35.21 -9.05 16.48
C GLY A 190 -33.80 -8.50 16.24
N VAL A 191 -33.50 -7.93 15.05
CA VAL A 191 -32.20 -7.26 14.81
C VAL A 191 -32.07 -5.99 15.66
N TYR A 192 -33.00 -5.06 15.49
CA TYR A 192 -33.11 -3.86 16.31
C TYR A 192 -34.30 -3.96 17.26
N ALA A 193 -34.12 -3.50 18.51
CA ALA A 193 -35.19 -3.47 19.50
C ALA A 193 -36.12 -2.26 19.28
N ASP A 194 -37.34 -2.30 19.83
CA ASP A 194 -38.24 -1.15 19.83
C ASP A 194 -37.56 0.07 20.49
N GLY A 195 -37.39 1.15 19.72
CA GLY A 195 -36.72 2.37 20.18
C GLY A 195 -35.19 2.33 20.15
N ASP A 196 -34.61 1.38 19.42
CA ASP A 196 -33.18 1.36 19.13
C ASP A 196 -32.79 2.50 18.16
N ASP A 197 -31.74 3.25 18.51
CA ASP A 197 -31.28 4.40 17.75
C ASP A 197 -30.75 4.03 16.36
N HIS A 198 -30.26 2.79 16.15
CA HIS A 198 -29.78 2.31 14.84
C HIS A 198 -30.89 2.29 13.80
N TRP A 199 -32.10 1.91 14.22
CA TRP A 199 -33.27 1.89 13.33
C TRP A 199 -33.61 3.30 12.86
N ALA A 200 -33.68 4.25 13.81
CA ALA A 200 -34.01 5.65 13.50
C ALA A 200 -32.91 6.32 12.66
N ARG A 201 -31.65 5.99 12.93
CA ARG A 201 -30.51 6.47 12.15
C ARG A 201 -30.50 5.90 10.73
N ALA A 202 -30.76 4.61 10.55
CA ALA A 202 -30.81 3.99 9.23
C ALA A 202 -31.90 4.61 8.33
N LEU A 203 -33.06 4.94 8.92
CA LEU A 203 -34.09 5.71 8.20
C LEU A 203 -33.62 7.11 7.82
N ALA A 204 -32.99 7.84 8.75
CA ALA A 204 -32.52 9.19 8.49
C ALA A 204 -31.44 9.22 7.40
N LEU A 205 -30.49 8.27 7.43
CA LEU A 205 -29.46 8.13 6.40
C LEU A 205 -30.08 7.75 5.05
N ARG A 206 -31.00 6.78 5.02
CA ARG A 206 -31.67 6.39 3.77
C ARG A 206 -32.46 7.57 3.18
N GLU A 207 -33.21 8.31 3.98
CA GLU A 207 -33.94 9.50 3.54
C GLU A 207 -32.99 10.59 3.01
N ALA A 208 -31.86 10.81 3.69
CA ALA A 208 -30.87 11.82 3.30
C ALA A 208 -30.13 11.49 2.00
N PHE A 209 -29.80 10.22 1.75
CA PHE A 209 -28.99 9.81 0.59
C PHE A 209 -29.79 9.32 -0.61
N THR A 210 -31.09 8.99 -0.46
CA THR A 210 -31.97 8.65 -1.60
C THR A 210 -31.93 9.71 -2.71
N PRO A 211 -31.98 11.04 -2.42
CA PRO A 211 -31.86 12.06 -3.45
C PRO A 211 -30.56 12.02 -4.27
N PHE A 212 -29.46 11.51 -3.70
CA PHE A 212 -28.20 11.32 -4.44
C PHE A 212 -28.38 10.21 -5.48
N TRP A 213 -28.92 9.07 -5.08
CA TRP A 213 -29.13 7.94 -5.98
C TRP A 213 -30.17 8.26 -7.06
N ASP A 214 -31.27 8.91 -6.70
CA ASP A 214 -32.28 9.39 -7.66
C ASP A 214 -31.64 10.33 -8.70
N ARG A 215 -30.73 11.21 -8.26
CA ARG A 215 -30.04 12.14 -9.16
C ARG A 215 -29.11 11.42 -10.14
N ALA A 216 -28.43 10.37 -9.70
CA ALA A 216 -27.60 9.53 -10.56
C ALA A 216 -28.44 8.83 -11.63
N ASP A 217 -29.54 8.18 -11.25
CA ASP A 217 -30.48 7.51 -12.17
C ASP A 217 -31.10 8.48 -13.20
N GLU A 218 -31.53 9.67 -12.74
CA GLU A 218 -32.04 10.73 -13.60
C GLU A 218 -31.06 11.09 -14.72
N LEU A 219 -29.76 11.10 -14.41
CA LEU A 219 -28.69 11.41 -15.36
C LEU A 219 -28.20 10.19 -16.16
N GLY A 220 -28.65 8.99 -15.80
CA GLY A 220 -28.26 7.74 -16.46
C GLY A 220 -26.97 7.12 -15.94
N MET A 221 -26.70 7.33 -14.67
CA MET A 221 -25.60 6.72 -13.94
C MET A 221 -26.13 5.60 -13.05
N ASP A 222 -25.68 4.37 -13.28
CA ASP A 222 -26.03 3.22 -12.44
C ASP A 222 -25.36 3.35 -11.05
N VAL A 223 -26.07 2.99 -9.98
CA VAL A 223 -25.59 3.14 -8.59
C VAL A 223 -25.30 1.80 -7.93
N PHE A 224 -24.05 1.59 -7.54
CA PHE A 224 -23.60 0.39 -6.82
C PHE A 224 -23.18 0.71 -5.39
N LEU A 225 -23.89 0.14 -4.41
CA LEU A 225 -23.57 0.30 -3.00
C LEU A 225 -22.33 -0.51 -2.61
N ARG A 226 -21.24 0.14 -2.21
CA ARG A 226 -19.96 -0.47 -1.86
C ARG A 226 -19.89 -0.80 -0.37
N THR A 227 -19.61 -2.06 -0.04
CA THR A 227 -19.49 -2.52 1.34
C THR A 227 -18.39 -3.57 1.54
N ASP A 228 -17.84 -3.62 2.75
CA ASP A 228 -16.92 -4.65 3.22
C ASP A 228 -17.65 -5.72 4.03
N MET A 229 -17.68 -6.94 3.52
CA MET A 229 -18.34 -8.06 4.21
C MET A 229 -17.33 -8.82 5.08
N LEU A 230 -17.64 -9.12 6.34
CA LEU A 230 -18.95 -9.03 7.00
C LEU A 230 -19.18 -7.67 7.68
N ALA A 231 -20.09 -6.85 7.13
CA ALA A 231 -20.51 -5.56 7.69
C ALA A 231 -21.48 -5.74 8.87
N LEU A 232 -21.27 -5.00 9.97
CA LEU A 232 -21.96 -5.20 11.24
C LEU A 232 -22.27 -3.88 11.94
N THR A 233 -23.38 -3.88 12.68
CA THR A 233 -23.62 -3.02 13.85
C THR A 233 -23.54 -3.88 15.12
N SER A 234 -23.38 -3.28 16.30
CA SER A 234 -23.37 -4.08 17.55
C SER A 234 -24.67 -4.88 17.74
N PRO A 235 -25.88 -4.35 17.49
CA PRO A 235 -27.12 -5.13 17.57
C PRO A 235 -27.18 -6.24 16.51
N LEU A 236 -26.74 -5.99 15.27
CA LEU A 236 -26.71 -7.01 14.22
C LEU A 236 -25.76 -8.16 14.59
N GLU A 237 -24.57 -7.88 15.11
CA GLU A 237 -23.66 -8.92 15.59
C GLU A 237 -24.31 -9.75 16.71
N HIS A 238 -24.90 -9.09 17.71
CA HIS A 238 -25.60 -9.77 18.80
C HIS A 238 -26.75 -10.65 18.29
N TYR A 239 -27.50 -10.17 17.31
CA TYR A 239 -28.58 -10.92 16.68
C TYR A 239 -28.05 -12.18 15.98
N LEU A 240 -27.04 -12.03 15.11
CA LEU A 240 -26.46 -13.13 14.34
C LEU A 240 -25.87 -14.20 15.28
N VAL A 241 -25.11 -13.79 16.29
CA VAL A 241 -24.56 -14.70 17.29
C VAL A 241 -25.66 -15.34 18.14
N GLY A 242 -26.69 -14.59 18.53
CA GLY A 242 -27.82 -15.12 19.30
C GLY A 242 -28.64 -16.15 18.54
N ARG A 243 -28.87 -15.92 17.24
CA ARG A 243 -29.67 -16.78 16.36
C ARG A 243 -28.91 -18.01 15.87
N PHE A 244 -27.64 -17.85 15.49
CA PHE A 244 -26.84 -18.91 14.85
C PHE A 244 -25.74 -19.50 15.76
N GLY A 245 -25.51 -18.93 16.93
CA GLY A 245 -24.49 -19.34 17.90
C GLY A 245 -23.08 -18.82 17.62
N SER A 246 -22.81 -18.32 16.41
CA SER A 246 -21.55 -17.72 15.97
C SER A 246 -21.72 -16.95 14.66
N LEU A 247 -20.70 -16.20 14.24
CA LEU A 247 -20.60 -15.58 12.91
C LEU A 247 -20.08 -16.59 11.85
N ASP A 248 -20.72 -17.76 11.75
CA ASP A 248 -20.34 -18.77 10.75
C ASP A 248 -20.87 -18.35 9.37
N THR A 249 -20.01 -17.71 8.59
CA THR A 249 -20.30 -17.22 7.23
C THR A 249 -20.44 -18.33 6.19
N ALA A 250 -20.21 -19.61 6.54
CA ALA A 250 -20.55 -20.74 5.69
C ALA A 250 -22.04 -21.13 5.81
N ASN A 251 -22.76 -20.60 6.80
CA ASN A 251 -24.19 -20.85 7.00
C ASN A 251 -25.04 -19.98 6.06
N PRO A 252 -25.75 -20.54 5.06
CA PRO A 252 -26.56 -19.75 4.13
C PRO A 252 -27.65 -18.91 4.82
N ALA A 253 -28.21 -19.41 5.93
CA ALA A 253 -29.25 -18.70 6.67
C ALA A 253 -28.77 -17.42 7.35
N LEU A 254 -27.45 -17.24 7.51
CA LEU A 254 -26.86 -15.97 7.95
C LEU A 254 -27.01 -14.92 6.84
N TRP A 255 -26.77 -15.31 5.59
CA TRP A 255 -26.86 -14.42 4.43
C TRP A 255 -28.29 -14.01 4.10
N ASP A 256 -29.28 -14.85 4.43
CA ASP A 256 -30.72 -14.51 4.34
C ASP A 256 -31.08 -13.21 5.10
N VAL A 257 -30.35 -12.88 6.17
CA VAL A 257 -30.55 -11.62 6.94
C VAL A 257 -30.14 -10.42 6.10
N TYR A 258 -29.00 -10.51 5.41
CA TYR A 258 -28.47 -9.43 4.57
C TYR A 258 -29.30 -9.26 3.30
N THR A 259 -29.68 -10.36 2.64
CA THR A 259 -30.53 -10.29 1.43
C THR A 259 -31.93 -9.77 1.75
N SER A 260 -32.49 -10.04 2.93
CA SER A 260 -33.73 -9.38 3.40
C SER A 260 -33.55 -7.87 3.57
N GLY A 261 -32.37 -7.43 4.01
CA GLY A 261 -32.00 -6.03 4.09
C GLY A 261 -31.90 -5.36 2.71
N LEU A 262 -31.38 -6.07 1.71
CA LEU A 262 -31.38 -5.60 0.31
C LEU A 262 -32.79 -5.50 -0.27
N ASP A 263 -33.66 -6.48 -0.01
CA ASP A 263 -35.06 -6.41 -0.43
C ASP A 263 -35.78 -5.18 0.14
N GLU A 264 -35.52 -4.86 1.41
CA GLU A 264 -36.01 -3.64 2.04
C GLU A 264 -35.46 -2.38 1.36
N LEU A 265 -34.14 -2.33 1.13
CA LEU A 265 -33.47 -1.17 0.58
C LEU A 265 -33.89 -0.89 -0.87
N TYR A 266 -33.91 -1.90 -1.74
CA TYR A 266 -34.33 -1.74 -3.14
C TYR A 266 -35.81 -1.36 -3.27
N ALA A 267 -36.66 -1.80 -2.33
CA ALA A 267 -38.05 -1.37 -2.29
C ALA A 267 -38.18 0.11 -1.90
N ALA A 268 -37.29 0.62 -1.04
CA ALA A 268 -37.29 1.99 -0.55
C ALA A 268 -36.55 2.96 -1.49
N ALA A 269 -35.52 2.49 -2.19
CA ALA A 269 -34.67 3.26 -3.10
C ALA A 269 -34.51 2.52 -4.45
N PRO A 270 -35.48 2.64 -5.37
CA PRO A 270 -35.44 1.94 -6.66
C PRO A 270 -34.34 2.39 -7.61
N ALA A 271 -33.71 3.54 -7.36
CA ALA A 271 -32.58 4.07 -8.14
C ALA A 271 -31.24 3.36 -7.85
N VAL A 272 -31.21 2.40 -6.91
CA VAL A 272 -30.01 1.58 -6.65
C VAL A 272 -30.03 0.35 -7.55
N ASP A 273 -28.97 0.16 -8.33
CA ASP A 273 -28.84 -0.92 -9.34
C ASP A 273 -28.16 -2.17 -8.82
N GLY A 274 -27.41 -2.06 -7.73
CA GLY A 274 -26.77 -3.22 -7.15
C GLY A 274 -25.87 -2.94 -5.96
N ILE A 275 -25.05 -3.94 -5.66
CA ILE A 275 -24.08 -3.90 -4.56
C ILE A 275 -22.69 -4.34 -5.03
N LEU A 276 -21.67 -3.59 -4.60
CA LEU A 276 -20.26 -3.94 -4.74
C LEU A 276 -19.73 -4.48 -3.41
N ILE A 277 -19.37 -5.76 -3.41
CA ILE A 277 -18.89 -6.48 -2.23
C ILE A 277 -17.37 -6.65 -2.31
N ARG A 278 -16.68 -6.24 -1.25
CA ARG A 278 -15.31 -6.62 -0.95
C ARG A 278 -15.26 -7.48 0.31
N ILE A 279 -14.28 -8.37 0.39
CA ILE A 279 -13.95 -9.14 1.59
C ILE A 279 -12.47 -8.96 1.93
N GLY A 280 -12.08 -9.35 3.14
CA GLY A 280 -10.68 -9.36 3.54
C GLY A 280 -10.17 -8.03 4.10
N GLU A 281 -10.96 -6.97 4.12
CA GLU A 281 -10.71 -5.78 4.96
C GLU A 281 -11.63 -5.79 6.19
N ALA A 282 -11.11 -5.30 7.31
CA ALA A 282 -11.86 -5.17 8.56
C ALA A 282 -11.40 -3.96 9.35
N GLY A 283 -12.33 -3.35 10.06
CA GLY A 283 -12.03 -2.25 10.97
C GLY A 283 -13.21 -1.30 11.15
N GLU A 284 -12.94 -0.23 11.86
CA GLU A 284 -13.81 0.93 12.03
C GLU A 284 -13.70 1.80 10.77
N VAL A 285 -14.12 1.26 9.61
CA VAL A 285 -14.10 1.95 8.30
C VAL A 285 -14.82 3.31 8.35
N TYR A 286 -15.65 3.51 9.38
CA TYR A 286 -16.27 4.76 9.76
C TYR A 286 -15.90 5.18 11.20
N ASP A 287 -14.62 5.30 11.55
CA ASP A 287 -14.14 5.81 12.86
C ASP A 287 -14.64 7.25 13.12
N VAL A 288 -15.94 7.35 13.37
CA VAL A 288 -16.76 8.52 13.59
C VAL A 288 -17.36 8.33 14.96
N ALA A 289 -17.12 9.31 15.83
CA ALA A 289 -17.54 9.22 17.22
C ALA A 289 -19.05 8.99 17.34
N GLY A 290 -19.46 7.91 18.03
CA GLY A 290 -20.87 7.57 18.24
C GLY A 290 -21.50 6.75 17.11
N TRP A 291 -20.69 6.22 16.19
CA TRP A 291 -21.10 5.31 15.13
C TRP A 291 -20.40 3.96 15.30
N ASP A 292 -21.17 2.88 15.47
CA ASP A 292 -20.65 1.52 15.69
C ASP A 292 -20.92 0.60 14.49
N VAL A 293 -20.78 1.13 13.28
CA VAL A 293 -20.76 0.33 12.05
C VAL A 293 -19.31 -0.04 11.72
N PHE A 294 -19.04 -1.32 11.55
CA PHE A 294 -17.71 -1.85 11.30
C PHE A 294 -17.77 -3.14 10.47
N SER A 295 -16.63 -3.57 9.94
CA SER A 295 -16.49 -4.85 9.23
C SER A 295 -15.59 -5.82 9.98
N ARG A 296 -15.79 -7.14 9.77
CA ARG A 296 -14.96 -8.22 10.34
C ARG A 296 -14.38 -9.13 9.27
N LEU A 297 -13.14 -9.59 9.51
CA LEU A 297 -12.49 -10.67 8.75
C LEU A 297 -13.15 -12.03 9.06
N ALA A 298 -14.37 -12.22 8.56
CA ALA A 298 -15.19 -13.41 8.80
C ALA A 298 -15.39 -14.29 7.55
N VAL A 299 -15.11 -13.76 6.36
CA VAL A 299 -15.14 -14.51 5.10
C VAL A 299 -13.70 -14.77 4.67
N THR A 300 -13.18 -15.96 4.98
CA THR A 300 -11.76 -16.30 4.86
C THR A 300 -11.50 -17.61 4.10
N GLU A 301 -12.54 -18.37 3.77
CA GLU A 301 -12.48 -19.69 3.11
C GLU A 301 -13.44 -19.75 1.92
N ALA A 302 -13.11 -20.53 0.88
CA ALA A 302 -13.90 -20.61 -0.35
C ALA A 302 -15.39 -20.95 -0.12
N PRO A 303 -15.78 -21.92 0.74
CA PRO A 303 -17.19 -22.19 1.00
C PRO A 303 -17.97 -21.01 1.59
N GLN A 304 -17.29 -20.10 2.31
CA GLN A 304 -17.92 -18.92 2.89
C GLN A 304 -18.20 -17.88 1.80
N VAL A 305 -17.26 -17.67 0.87
CA VAL A 305 -17.48 -16.82 -0.30
C VAL A 305 -18.59 -17.37 -1.19
N GLN A 306 -18.59 -18.67 -1.45
CA GLN A 306 -19.62 -19.33 -2.25
C GLN A 306 -21.00 -19.20 -1.61
N ALA A 307 -21.12 -19.39 -0.28
CA ALA A 307 -22.38 -19.22 0.45
C ALA A 307 -22.87 -17.77 0.39
N MET A 308 -21.96 -16.80 0.51
CA MET A 308 -22.28 -15.38 0.37
C MET A 308 -22.77 -15.07 -1.04
N LEU A 309 -21.94 -15.34 -2.06
CA LEU A 309 -22.27 -15.01 -3.44
C LEU A 309 -23.55 -15.72 -3.90
N ALA A 310 -23.76 -16.98 -3.56
CA ALA A 310 -25.00 -17.67 -3.90
C ALA A 310 -26.25 -16.96 -3.34
N ALA A 311 -26.19 -16.42 -2.12
CA ALA A 311 -27.30 -15.68 -1.54
C ALA A 311 -27.51 -14.32 -2.23
N PHE A 312 -26.44 -13.53 -2.36
CA PHE A 312 -26.51 -12.19 -2.97
C PHE A 312 -26.91 -12.25 -4.44
N THR A 313 -26.35 -13.16 -5.24
CA THR A 313 -26.70 -13.26 -6.67
C THR A 313 -28.11 -13.79 -6.87
N SER A 314 -28.60 -14.71 -6.03
CA SER A 314 -30.01 -15.15 -6.09
C SER A 314 -30.99 -14.01 -5.80
N GLN A 315 -30.67 -13.13 -4.85
CA GLN A 315 -31.49 -11.97 -4.52
C GLN A 315 -31.44 -10.92 -5.64
N ALA A 316 -30.25 -10.69 -6.20
CA ALA A 316 -30.05 -9.77 -7.31
C ALA A 316 -30.84 -10.19 -8.56
N GLU A 317 -30.82 -11.49 -8.92
CA GLU A 317 -31.66 -12.03 -9.99
C GLU A 317 -33.17 -11.85 -9.72
N ALA A 318 -33.61 -11.98 -8.46
CA ALA A 318 -35.01 -11.83 -8.09
C ALA A 318 -35.50 -10.39 -8.14
N SER A 319 -34.58 -9.42 -8.06
CA SER A 319 -34.85 -7.98 -8.01
C SER A 319 -34.41 -7.21 -9.26
N ASP A 320 -33.87 -7.90 -10.27
CA ASP A 320 -33.30 -7.30 -11.48
C ASP A 320 -32.15 -6.31 -11.18
N ARG A 321 -31.28 -6.75 -10.27
CA ARG A 321 -30.09 -6.02 -9.78
C ARG A 321 -28.82 -6.82 -10.05
N GLU A 322 -27.67 -6.20 -9.81
CA GLU A 322 -26.38 -6.86 -9.97
C GLU A 322 -25.55 -6.90 -8.68
N VAL A 323 -24.60 -7.84 -8.66
CA VAL A 323 -23.58 -7.98 -7.63
C VAL A 323 -22.22 -7.85 -8.29
N ILE A 324 -21.47 -6.82 -7.89
CA ILE A 324 -20.06 -6.69 -8.25
C ILE A 324 -19.24 -7.31 -7.11
N PHE A 325 -18.63 -8.46 -7.35
CA PHE A 325 -17.69 -9.04 -6.40
C PHE A 325 -16.26 -8.61 -6.72
N ARG A 326 -15.66 -7.91 -5.78
CA ARG A 326 -14.29 -7.44 -5.90
C ARG A 326 -13.32 -8.55 -5.48
N SER A 327 -12.48 -9.03 -6.40
CA SER A 327 -11.60 -10.18 -6.13
C SER A 327 -10.43 -9.84 -5.21
N TRP A 328 -10.04 -8.55 -5.10
CA TRP A 328 -8.94 -8.12 -4.25
C TRP A 328 -9.25 -8.33 -2.75
N SER A 329 -8.24 -8.81 -2.01
CA SER A 329 -8.28 -9.10 -0.57
C SER A 329 -6.89 -8.87 0.03
N VAL A 330 -6.78 -8.50 1.31
CA VAL A 330 -5.50 -8.18 1.99
C VAL A 330 -4.61 -9.41 2.30
N GLY A 331 -4.88 -10.57 1.71
CA GLY A 331 -4.07 -11.78 1.93
C GLY A 331 -4.45 -12.59 3.19
N VAL A 332 -5.65 -12.40 3.74
CA VAL A 332 -6.10 -13.13 4.94
C VAL A 332 -6.94 -14.37 4.57
N GLY A 333 -6.61 -15.50 5.19
CA GLY A 333 -7.32 -16.77 4.98
C GLY A 333 -6.92 -17.49 3.69
N ALA A 334 -7.60 -18.59 3.40
CA ALA A 334 -7.37 -19.35 2.16
C ALA A 334 -7.82 -18.59 0.89
N VAL A 335 -8.65 -17.56 1.04
CA VAL A 335 -9.11 -16.70 -0.07
C VAL A 335 -8.21 -15.49 -0.30
N GLY A 336 -7.18 -15.30 0.54
CA GLY A 336 -6.37 -14.08 0.54
C GLY A 336 -5.63 -13.80 -0.77
N ASP A 337 -5.25 -14.85 -1.51
CA ASP A 337 -4.51 -14.75 -2.77
C ASP A 337 -5.39 -14.89 -4.02
N MET A 338 -6.73 -14.94 -3.89
CA MET A 338 -7.66 -15.16 -5.02
C MET A 338 -7.55 -14.13 -6.15
N HIS A 339 -7.04 -12.93 -5.87
CA HIS A 339 -6.78 -11.90 -6.88
C HIS A 339 -5.43 -12.04 -7.58
N THR A 340 -4.57 -12.93 -7.12
CA THR A 340 -3.20 -13.14 -7.65
C THR A 340 -2.91 -14.58 -8.04
N ASN A 341 -3.84 -15.49 -7.75
CA ASN A 341 -3.69 -16.93 -7.94
C ASN A 341 -4.91 -17.49 -8.66
N VAL A 342 -4.66 -18.01 -9.85
CA VAL A 342 -5.62 -18.66 -10.75
C VAL A 342 -6.34 -19.85 -10.09
N GLU A 343 -5.63 -20.69 -9.33
CA GLU A 343 -6.22 -21.86 -8.67
C GLU A 343 -7.18 -21.43 -7.55
N SER A 344 -6.75 -20.44 -6.74
CA SER A 344 -7.59 -19.87 -5.68
C SER A 344 -8.82 -19.15 -6.26
N TYR A 345 -8.66 -18.39 -7.35
CA TYR A 345 -9.76 -17.75 -8.07
C TYR A 345 -10.82 -18.78 -8.51
N ASP A 346 -10.39 -19.86 -9.16
CA ASP A 346 -11.28 -20.92 -9.65
C ASP A 346 -11.98 -21.66 -8.50
N GLU A 347 -11.27 -21.91 -7.39
CA GLU A 347 -11.85 -22.54 -6.20
C GLU A 347 -12.92 -21.65 -5.56
N VAL A 348 -12.64 -20.36 -5.39
CA VAL A 348 -13.55 -19.41 -4.74
C VAL A 348 -14.85 -19.24 -5.52
N LEU A 349 -14.79 -19.22 -6.85
CA LEU A 349 -15.96 -19.01 -7.70
C LEU A 349 -16.59 -20.31 -8.22
N ALA A 350 -16.07 -21.46 -7.80
CA ALA A 350 -16.56 -22.76 -8.25
C ALA A 350 -18.06 -22.93 -8.00
N GLY A 351 -18.81 -23.23 -9.06
CA GLY A 351 -20.24 -23.50 -9.00
C GLY A 351 -21.15 -22.26 -8.90
N ILE A 352 -20.58 -21.05 -8.96
CA ILE A 352 -21.34 -19.81 -9.07
C ILE A 352 -21.57 -19.51 -10.56
N ASP A 353 -22.80 -19.71 -11.01
CA ASP A 353 -23.27 -19.40 -12.37
C ASP A 353 -24.50 -18.50 -12.24
N SER A 354 -24.28 -17.19 -12.33
CA SER A 354 -25.34 -16.18 -12.23
C SER A 354 -25.08 -15.08 -13.26
N PRO A 355 -26.08 -14.69 -14.07
CA PRO A 355 -25.98 -13.55 -14.95
C PRO A 355 -25.88 -12.22 -14.19
N ALA A 356 -26.25 -12.17 -12.91
CA ALA A 356 -26.19 -10.97 -12.07
C ALA A 356 -24.81 -10.76 -11.42
N LEU A 357 -23.85 -11.68 -11.59
CA LEU A 357 -22.52 -11.56 -11.00
C LEU A 357 -21.50 -10.96 -11.99
N ILE A 358 -20.89 -9.86 -11.58
CA ILE A 358 -19.70 -9.27 -12.20
C ILE A 358 -18.52 -9.43 -11.25
N VAL A 359 -17.40 -9.94 -11.73
CA VAL A 359 -16.15 -10.02 -10.95
C VAL A 359 -15.21 -8.90 -11.36
N SER A 360 -14.89 -8.03 -10.41
CA SER A 360 -13.98 -6.89 -10.58
C SER A 360 -12.57 -7.24 -10.14
N THR A 361 -11.56 -6.89 -10.95
CA THR A 361 -10.16 -7.25 -10.67
C THR A 361 -9.19 -6.21 -11.23
N LYS A 362 -8.16 -5.84 -10.45
CA LYS A 362 -7.07 -4.94 -10.86
C LYS A 362 -6.37 -5.44 -12.12
N TYR A 363 -6.06 -4.52 -13.05
CA TYR A 363 -5.42 -4.87 -14.32
C TYR A 363 -4.02 -5.48 -14.15
N THR A 364 -3.30 -5.07 -13.09
CA THR A 364 -2.01 -5.66 -12.69
C THR A 364 -2.21 -6.80 -11.72
N LEU A 365 -1.29 -7.77 -11.75
CA LEU A 365 -1.13 -8.72 -10.66
C LEU A 365 -0.76 -7.96 -9.37
N GLY A 366 -1.46 -8.18 -8.26
CA GLY A 366 -1.21 -7.49 -6.99
C GLY A 366 -1.90 -6.13 -6.88
N ASP A 367 -1.16 -5.10 -6.46
CA ASP A 367 -1.71 -3.80 -6.08
C ASP A 367 -1.18 -2.65 -6.94
N PHE A 368 -1.51 -2.66 -8.23
CA PHE A 368 -1.26 -1.57 -9.17
C PHE A 368 0.21 -1.20 -9.46
N TYR A 369 1.22 -1.79 -8.83
CA TYR A 369 2.63 -1.49 -9.11
C TYR A 369 3.03 -1.72 -10.58
N SER A 370 3.79 -0.79 -11.16
CA SER A 370 4.07 -0.78 -12.61
C SER A 370 4.99 -1.87 -13.15
N TRP A 371 5.77 -2.52 -12.28
CA TRP A 371 6.63 -3.64 -12.68
C TRP A 371 5.94 -5.00 -12.58
N LEU A 372 4.68 -5.03 -12.11
CA LEU A 372 3.90 -6.26 -12.06
C LEU A 372 3.25 -6.52 -13.42
N PRO A 373 3.16 -7.80 -13.83
CA PRO A 373 2.51 -8.16 -15.09
C PRO A 373 1.01 -7.89 -15.03
N LEU A 374 0.32 -8.04 -16.18
CA LEU A 374 -1.14 -8.11 -16.19
C LEU A 374 -1.63 -9.24 -15.27
N ASN A 375 -2.84 -9.07 -14.72
CA ASN A 375 -3.41 -10.04 -13.82
C ASN A 375 -3.95 -11.27 -14.56
N ASP A 376 -3.27 -12.40 -14.44
CA ASP A 376 -3.63 -13.65 -15.12
C ASP A 376 -5.06 -14.13 -14.80
N THR A 377 -5.64 -13.75 -13.65
CA THR A 377 -7.02 -14.13 -13.31
C THR A 377 -8.06 -13.46 -14.20
N LEU A 378 -7.75 -12.34 -14.87
CA LEU A 378 -8.64 -11.66 -15.82
C LEU A 378 -8.78 -12.42 -17.14
N ALA A 379 -7.83 -13.28 -17.50
CA ALA A 379 -7.85 -14.06 -18.74
C ALA A 379 -8.73 -15.31 -18.66
N GLN A 380 -9.37 -15.59 -17.51
CA GLN A 380 -10.10 -16.83 -17.25
C GLN A 380 -11.42 -16.62 -16.48
N GLY A 381 -12.12 -17.73 -16.22
CA GLY A 381 -13.42 -17.77 -15.57
C GLY A 381 -14.59 -17.67 -16.55
N ASP A 382 -15.77 -18.07 -16.10
CA ASP A 382 -17.01 -18.02 -16.89
C ASP A 382 -17.89 -16.80 -16.53
N GLN A 383 -17.50 -16.05 -15.49
CA GLN A 383 -18.24 -14.90 -14.97
C GLN A 383 -18.07 -13.65 -15.85
N ARG A 384 -19.02 -12.71 -15.77
CA ARG A 384 -18.86 -11.36 -16.33
C ARG A 384 -17.71 -10.65 -15.61
N ARG A 385 -16.90 -9.86 -16.31
CA ARG A 385 -15.68 -9.25 -15.77
C ARG A 385 -15.63 -7.75 -16.02
N ILE A 386 -15.08 -7.03 -15.04
CA ILE A 386 -14.61 -5.66 -15.22
C ILE A 386 -13.17 -5.53 -14.74
N ILE A 387 -12.42 -4.63 -15.39
CA ILE A 387 -11.02 -4.33 -15.07
C ILE A 387 -10.97 -3.11 -14.16
N GLU A 388 -10.23 -3.18 -13.06
CA GLU A 388 -9.98 -2.00 -12.22
C GLU A 388 -8.74 -1.23 -12.68
N PHE A 389 -8.84 0.09 -12.73
CA PHE A 389 -7.76 1.05 -12.94
C PHE A 389 -7.69 2.04 -11.78
N GLN A 390 -6.51 2.62 -11.54
CA GLN A 390 -6.29 3.63 -10.51
C GLN A 390 -5.64 4.87 -11.11
N SER A 391 -6.40 5.96 -11.20
CA SER A 391 -5.97 7.24 -11.78
C SER A 391 -5.06 8.00 -10.82
N ARG A 392 -5.49 8.20 -9.56
CA ARG A 392 -4.66 8.73 -8.48
C ARG A 392 -3.75 7.63 -7.95
N ARG A 393 -2.55 7.53 -8.52
CA ARG A 393 -1.62 6.44 -8.25
C ARG A 393 -1.10 6.48 -6.82
N GLU A 394 -1.58 5.53 -6.01
CA GLU A 394 -1.30 5.43 -4.58
C GLU A 394 0.20 5.32 -4.29
N PHE A 395 0.84 4.31 -4.87
CA PHE A 395 2.25 4.00 -4.65
C PHE A 395 3.20 4.85 -5.49
N GLU A 396 2.67 5.71 -6.36
CA GLU A 396 3.46 6.61 -7.21
C GLU A 396 3.18 8.06 -6.82
N ASN A 397 3.29 8.30 -5.51
CA ASN A 397 3.20 9.60 -4.85
C ASN A 397 1.80 10.27 -4.94
N PHE A 398 0.74 9.49 -4.74
CA PHE A 398 -0.63 9.99 -4.54
C PHE A 398 -1.15 10.94 -5.64
N GLY A 399 -0.71 10.72 -6.88
CA GLY A 399 -1.08 11.56 -8.02
C GLY A 399 -0.42 12.94 -8.07
N ALA A 400 0.60 13.22 -7.25
CA ALA A 400 1.34 14.49 -7.28
C ALA A 400 2.48 14.52 -8.30
N PHE A 401 2.88 13.38 -8.85
CA PHE A 401 3.83 13.29 -9.96
C PHE A 401 3.11 13.10 -11.29
N PRO A 402 3.59 13.71 -12.39
CA PRO A 402 3.14 13.39 -13.73
C PRO A 402 3.27 11.89 -13.95
N ASN A 403 2.24 11.27 -14.48
CA ASN A 403 2.18 9.83 -14.59
C ASN A 403 1.17 9.41 -15.67
N ASP A 404 1.58 9.49 -16.94
CA ASP A 404 0.74 9.16 -18.09
C ASP A 404 0.69 7.64 -18.30
N LEU A 405 -0.40 7.01 -17.86
CA LEU A 405 -0.60 5.56 -17.93
C LEU A 405 -1.24 5.10 -19.24
N GLY A 406 -1.39 5.99 -20.22
CA GLY A 406 -2.12 5.72 -21.46
C GLY A 406 -1.60 4.49 -22.21
N PRO A 407 -0.28 4.34 -22.44
CA PRO A 407 0.27 3.16 -23.07
C PRO A 407 -0.01 1.86 -22.29
N GLU A 408 0.10 1.89 -20.96
CA GLU A 408 -0.17 0.74 -20.08
C GLU A 408 -1.64 0.34 -20.09
N TYR A 409 -2.56 1.32 -20.02
CA TYR A 409 -4.00 1.08 -20.05
C TYR A 409 -4.44 0.54 -21.41
N GLN A 410 -3.91 1.10 -22.50
CA GLN A 410 -4.17 0.61 -23.86
C GLN A 410 -3.69 -0.83 -24.02
N TYR A 411 -2.47 -1.13 -23.59
CA TYR A 411 -1.92 -2.48 -23.63
C TYR A 411 -2.77 -3.47 -22.84
N ALA A 412 -3.19 -3.10 -21.62
CA ALA A 412 -4.04 -3.92 -20.77
C ALA A 412 -5.39 -4.21 -21.44
N LEU A 413 -6.08 -3.17 -21.93
CA LEU A 413 -7.39 -3.30 -22.58
C LEU A 413 -7.31 -4.13 -23.85
N GLN A 414 -6.37 -3.84 -24.76
CA GLN A 414 -6.22 -4.59 -26.01
C GLN A 414 -5.91 -6.06 -25.76
N THR A 415 -5.04 -6.36 -24.79
CA THR A 415 -4.65 -7.74 -24.48
C THR A 415 -5.79 -8.50 -23.81
N LEU A 416 -6.32 -7.97 -22.70
CA LEU A 416 -7.29 -8.67 -21.87
C LEU A 416 -8.63 -8.84 -22.57
N VAL A 417 -9.12 -7.83 -23.31
CA VAL A 417 -10.38 -7.93 -24.08
C VAL A 417 -10.27 -8.92 -25.23
N ALA A 418 -9.07 -9.09 -25.80
CA ALA A 418 -8.82 -10.11 -26.83
C ALA A 418 -8.79 -11.53 -26.23
N GLU A 419 -8.27 -11.68 -25.01
CA GLU A 419 -8.16 -12.96 -24.31
C GLU A 419 -9.46 -13.42 -23.67
N ASN A 420 -10.23 -12.49 -23.08
CA ASN A 420 -11.46 -12.78 -22.38
C ASN A 420 -12.65 -11.95 -22.91
N PRO A 421 -13.54 -12.55 -23.73
CA PRO A 421 -14.71 -11.86 -24.27
C PRO A 421 -15.80 -11.58 -23.21
N ARG A 422 -15.64 -12.03 -21.96
CA ARG A 422 -16.54 -11.73 -20.83
C ARG A 422 -16.21 -10.40 -20.16
N ILE A 423 -15.09 -9.77 -20.50
CA ILE A 423 -14.79 -8.42 -20.05
C ILE A 423 -15.74 -7.46 -20.76
N GLU A 424 -16.59 -6.83 -19.97
CA GLU A 424 -17.66 -5.93 -20.44
C GLU A 424 -17.48 -4.48 -19.98
N GLY A 425 -16.48 -4.24 -19.12
CA GLY A 425 -16.33 -2.92 -18.52
C GLY A 425 -15.06 -2.67 -17.74
N VAL A 426 -15.03 -1.47 -17.16
CA VAL A 426 -13.96 -0.98 -16.30
C VAL A 426 -14.53 -0.36 -15.04
N TRP A 427 -13.75 -0.37 -13.96
CA TRP A 427 -13.94 0.47 -12.80
C TRP A 427 -12.70 1.32 -12.57
N VAL A 428 -12.84 2.63 -12.64
CA VAL A 428 -11.74 3.59 -12.56
C VAL A 428 -11.78 4.30 -11.22
N TRP A 429 -10.68 4.24 -10.47
CA TRP A 429 -10.55 4.91 -9.19
C TRP A 429 -10.00 6.31 -9.42
N THR A 430 -10.89 7.30 -9.36
CA THR A 430 -10.54 8.71 -9.57
C THR A 430 -9.83 9.30 -8.36
N GLN A 431 -10.15 8.83 -7.14
CA GLN A 431 -9.55 9.34 -5.89
C GLN A 431 -9.14 8.22 -4.93
N ASP A 432 -9.92 7.15 -4.83
CA ASP A 432 -9.67 6.03 -3.93
C ASP A 432 -8.33 5.33 -4.24
N GLY A 433 -7.70 4.79 -3.20
CA GLY A 433 -6.35 4.24 -3.27
C GLY A 433 -5.47 4.78 -2.16
N GLY A 434 -5.12 3.90 -1.23
CA GLY A 434 -4.24 4.22 -0.11
C GLY A 434 -4.76 5.27 0.86
N PRO A 435 -3.86 5.80 1.70
CA PRO A 435 -4.17 6.86 2.63
C PRO A 435 -4.59 8.15 1.94
N TRP A 436 -5.58 8.81 2.54
CA TRP A 436 -6.05 10.11 2.06
C TRP A 436 -5.28 11.27 2.69
N ARG A 437 -4.78 11.08 3.91
CA ARG A 437 -4.17 12.10 4.79
C ARG A 437 -2.67 11.93 5.02
N ALA A 438 -2.06 10.95 4.36
CA ALA A 438 -0.61 10.87 4.20
C ALA A 438 -0.25 11.33 2.79
N GLY A 439 0.91 11.97 2.65
CA GLY A 439 1.34 12.57 1.40
C GLY A 439 0.54 13.82 1.00
N PRO A 440 0.65 14.24 -0.27
CA PRO A 440 0.03 15.45 -0.81
C PRO A 440 -1.48 15.55 -0.59
N MET A 441 -1.97 16.75 -0.22
CA MET A 441 -3.38 17.08 -0.10
C MET A 441 -4.01 17.33 -1.48
N THR A 442 -4.12 16.27 -2.27
CA THR A 442 -4.78 16.26 -3.58
C THR A 442 -6.14 15.57 -3.49
N LEU A 443 -7.20 16.33 -3.74
CA LEU A 443 -8.58 15.86 -3.69
C LEU A 443 -9.29 16.19 -5.00
N TYR A 444 -9.74 15.16 -5.70
CA TYR A 444 -10.33 15.23 -7.04
C TYR A 444 -11.53 16.18 -7.06
N LEU A 445 -11.52 17.11 -8.03
CA LEU A 445 -12.48 18.22 -8.18
C LEU A 445 -12.55 19.22 -6.99
N LYS A 446 -11.64 19.15 -6.00
CA LYS A 446 -11.68 20.01 -4.81
C LYS A 446 -10.44 20.86 -4.60
N THR A 447 -9.27 20.25 -4.43
CA THR A 447 -8.04 20.96 -4.05
C THR A 447 -6.80 20.23 -4.54
N GLY A 448 -5.67 20.95 -4.55
CA GLY A 448 -4.41 20.47 -5.09
C GLY A 448 -4.44 20.37 -6.61
N PHE A 449 -3.38 19.79 -7.19
CA PHE A 449 -3.23 19.71 -8.64
C PHE A 449 -3.87 18.43 -9.21
N TRP A 450 -5.15 18.23 -8.94
CA TRP A 450 -5.86 17.00 -9.32
C TRP A 450 -6.00 16.82 -10.84
N GLN A 451 -5.94 17.91 -11.62
CA GLN A 451 -5.93 17.87 -13.07
C GLN A 451 -4.78 17.02 -13.62
N LEU A 452 -3.72 16.81 -12.84
CA LEU A 452 -2.58 15.99 -13.23
C LEU A 452 -2.96 14.51 -13.43
N TYR A 453 -3.66 13.92 -12.45
CA TYR A 453 -4.11 12.53 -12.55
C TYR A 453 -5.47 12.37 -13.22
N GLU A 454 -6.16 13.48 -13.50
CA GLU A 454 -7.34 13.49 -14.37
C GLU A 454 -7.05 12.92 -15.76
N LEU A 455 -5.83 13.13 -16.27
CA LEU A 455 -5.39 12.52 -17.53
C LEU A 455 -5.65 11.00 -17.55
N ASN A 456 -5.35 10.30 -16.46
CA ASN A 456 -5.53 8.85 -16.38
C ASN A 456 -7.01 8.45 -16.34
N THR A 457 -7.87 9.30 -15.78
CA THR A 457 -9.32 9.11 -15.79
C THR A 457 -9.85 9.23 -17.22
N GLN A 458 -9.53 10.33 -17.92
CA GLN A 458 -9.90 10.53 -19.32
C GLN A 458 -9.35 9.42 -20.25
N LEU A 459 -8.10 8.99 -20.04
CA LEU A 459 -7.49 7.88 -20.78
C LEU A 459 -8.25 6.57 -20.57
N ALA A 460 -8.59 6.21 -19.33
CA ALA A 460 -9.30 4.97 -19.04
C ALA A 460 -10.71 4.97 -19.66
N GLY A 461 -11.45 6.08 -19.56
CA GLY A 461 -12.77 6.24 -20.18
C GLY A 461 -12.72 6.13 -21.71
N ALA A 462 -11.82 6.90 -22.35
CA ALA A 462 -11.67 6.90 -23.80
C ALA A 462 -11.22 5.53 -24.35
N LEU A 463 -10.24 4.89 -23.72
CA LEU A 463 -9.72 3.58 -24.15
C LEU A 463 -10.71 2.43 -23.86
N ALA A 464 -11.54 2.53 -22.82
CA ALA A 464 -12.61 1.55 -22.61
C ALA A 464 -13.65 1.60 -23.74
N ARG A 465 -13.90 2.79 -24.28
CA ARG A 465 -14.80 2.99 -25.42
C ARG A 465 -14.18 2.58 -26.75
N ASP A 466 -12.92 2.94 -26.99
CA ASP A 466 -12.16 2.49 -28.15
C ASP A 466 -10.69 2.25 -27.78
N PRO A 467 -10.29 0.97 -27.56
CA PRO A 467 -8.91 0.61 -27.22
C PRO A 467 -7.87 0.98 -28.28
N ASP A 468 -8.30 1.28 -29.52
CA ASP A 468 -7.40 1.64 -30.62
C ASP A 468 -7.21 3.17 -30.76
N THR A 469 -7.81 3.96 -29.88
CA THR A 469 -7.64 5.42 -29.84
C THR A 469 -6.16 5.81 -29.65
N ASP A 470 -5.73 6.88 -30.32
CA ASP A 470 -4.37 7.42 -30.15
C ASP A 470 -4.21 8.07 -28.78
N VAL A 471 -3.44 7.42 -27.90
CA VAL A 471 -3.10 7.91 -26.55
C VAL A 471 -2.52 9.32 -26.60
N ALA A 472 -1.64 9.62 -27.55
CA ALA A 472 -1.01 10.93 -27.65
C ALA A 472 -2.03 12.03 -28.01
N ALA A 473 -3.09 11.68 -28.73
CA ALA A 473 -4.18 12.60 -29.04
C ALA A 473 -5.00 12.91 -27.79
N ILE A 474 -5.28 11.91 -26.94
CA ILE A 474 -5.96 12.09 -25.64
C ILE A 474 -5.13 13.00 -24.73
N THR A 475 -3.83 12.70 -24.52
CA THR A 475 -2.93 13.53 -23.69
C THR A 475 -2.82 14.96 -24.22
N ALA A 476 -2.79 15.16 -25.54
CA ALA A 476 -2.79 16.50 -26.12
C ALA A 476 -4.15 17.22 -26.00
N GLY A 477 -5.26 16.48 -25.97
CA GLY A 477 -6.61 16.99 -25.73
C GLY A 477 -6.77 17.49 -24.29
N TRP A 478 -6.41 16.65 -23.31
CA TRP A 478 -6.32 17.00 -21.90
C TRP A 478 -5.46 18.26 -21.67
N ALA A 479 -4.29 18.33 -22.32
CA ALA A 479 -3.41 19.49 -22.18
C ALA A 479 -4.06 20.78 -22.72
N ARG A 480 -4.89 20.68 -23.76
CA ARG A 480 -5.65 21.81 -24.30
C ARG A 480 -6.79 22.24 -23.41
N GLU A 481 -7.52 21.27 -22.88
CA GLU A 481 -8.61 21.51 -21.96
C GLU A 481 -8.12 22.30 -20.73
N TRP A 482 -7.08 21.82 -20.07
CA TRP A 482 -6.68 22.35 -18.76
C TRP A 482 -5.63 23.45 -18.81
N PHE A 483 -4.70 23.45 -19.77
CA PHE A 483 -3.49 24.30 -19.69
C PHE A 483 -3.33 25.32 -20.80
N SER A 484 -3.46 24.94 -22.08
CA SER A 484 -3.15 25.87 -23.18
C SER A 484 -3.68 25.44 -24.55
N ASP A 485 -4.12 26.40 -25.36
CA ASP A 485 -4.36 26.18 -26.80
C ASP A 485 -3.12 26.40 -27.68
N ASP A 486 -2.01 26.87 -27.12
CA ASP A 486 -0.80 27.14 -27.88
C ASP A 486 -0.10 25.82 -28.26
N PRO A 487 0.14 25.56 -29.56
CA PRO A 487 0.69 24.28 -30.00
C PRO A 487 2.06 23.95 -29.41
N ALA A 488 2.91 24.95 -29.13
CA ALA A 488 4.24 24.70 -28.56
C ALA A 488 4.15 24.33 -27.08
N THR A 489 3.26 25.00 -26.34
CA THR A 489 2.99 24.72 -24.92
C THR A 489 2.37 23.34 -24.75
N VAL A 490 1.37 23.00 -25.58
CA VAL A 490 0.76 21.66 -25.59
C VAL A 490 1.80 20.58 -25.91
N SER A 491 2.64 20.79 -26.94
CA SER A 491 3.71 19.84 -27.28
C SER A 491 4.66 19.61 -26.11
N ALA A 492 5.09 20.69 -25.44
CA ALA A 492 6.00 20.58 -24.29
C ALA A 492 5.37 19.82 -23.12
N ILE A 493 4.09 20.03 -22.84
CA ILE A 493 3.37 19.28 -21.79
C ILE A 493 3.24 17.81 -22.20
N THR A 494 2.79 17.50 -23.42
CA THR A 494 2.63 16.12 -23.89
C THR A 494 3.98 15.38 -23.93
N GLU A 495 5.06 16.04 -24.34
CA GLU A 495 6.42 15.48 -24.31
C GLU A 495 6.88 15.21 -22.86
N ALA A 496 6.59 16.12 -21.92
CA ALA A 496 6.88 15.88 -20.51
C ALA A 496 6.07 14.70 -19.94
N MET A 497 4.77 14.59 -20.27
CA MET A 497 3.94 13.45 -19.87
C MET A 497 4.46 12.13 -20.45
N ALA A 498 4.94 12.11 -21.70
CA ALA A 498 5.51 10.91 -22.31
C ALA A 498 6.81 10.43 -21.62
N LEU A 499 7.58 11.36 -21.01
CA LEU A 499 8.79 11.03 -20.22
C LEU A 499 8.46 10.53 -18.81
N SER A 500 7.27 10.82 -18.28
CA SER A 500 6.89 10.54 -16.90
C SER A 500 7.05 9.07 -16.51
N ARG A 501 6.76 8.14 -17.42
CA ARG A 501 6.88 6.70 -17.14
C ARG A 501 8.32 6.26 -16.94
N GLU A 502 9.29 6.86 -17.64
CA GLU A 502 10.71 6.62 -17.36
C GLU A 502 11.09 7.18 -15.98
N ALA A 503 10.69 8.42 -15.66
CA ALA A 503 10.94 9.04 -14.35
C ALA A 503 10.40 8.18 -13.19
N ILE A 504 9.14 7.76 -13.27
CA ILE A 504 8.48 6.96 -12.24
C ILE A 504 9.07 5.55 -12.15
N THR A 505 9.11 4.80 -13.26
CA THR A 505 9.52 3.37 -13.22
C THR A 505 10.98 3.20 -12.86
N GLN A 506 11.85 4.16 -13.20
CA GLN A 506 13.26 4.13 -12.86
C GLN A 506 13.55 4.79 -11.50
N GLY A 507 12.74 5.77 -11.09
CA GLY A 507 12.95 6.56 -9.89
C GLY A 507 12.41 5.91 -8.62
N LEU A 508 11.18 5.40 -8.68
CA LEU A 508 10.51 4.78 -7.53
C LEU A 508 10.83 3.30 -7.38
N TYR A 509 11.24 2.61 -8.45
CA TYR A 509 11.57 1.19 -8.41
C TYR A 509 13.04 0.91 -8.71
N ILE A 510 13.56 -0.17 -8.15
CA ILE A 510 14.87 -0.72 -8.49
C ILE A 510 14.64 -1.85 -9.50
N GLN A 511 14.71 -1.54 -10.79
CA GLN A 511 14.31 -2.44 -11.89
C GLN A 511 14.82 -3.89 -11.73
N PRO A 512 16.11 -4.18 -11.48
CA PRO A 512 16.58 -5.57 -11.36
C PRO A 512 15.92 -6.38 -10.23
N PHE A 513 15.40 -5.71 -9.20
CA PHE A 513 14.59 -6.32 -8.15
C PHE A 513 13.11 -6.36 -8.53
N ALA A 514 12.58 -5.26 -9.06
CA ALA A 514 11.15 -5.10 -9.38
C ALA A 514 10.66 -6.05 -10.48
N GLU A 515 11.55 -6.48 -11.39
CA GLU A 515 11.26 -7.51 -12.40
C GLU A 515 11.08 -8.93 -11.82
N GLN A 516 11.42 -9.13 -10.54
CA GLN A 516 11.36 -10.45 -9.90
C GLN A 516 10.08 -10.64 -9.10
N ARG A 517 9.47 -11.82 -9.24
CA ARG A 517 8.47 -12.31 -8.29
C ARG A 517 9.16 -12.92 -7.09
N VAL A 518 9.12 -12.20 -5.98
CA VAL A 518 9.73 -12.59 -4.70
C VAL A 518 8.65 -12.95 -3.69
N PHE A 519 8.92 -13.86 -2.76
CA PHE A 519 7.95 -14.27 -1.75
C PHE A 519 8.60 -14.34 -0.36
N ALA A 520 7.93 -13.76 0.63
CA ALA A 520 8.32 -13.80 2.04
C ALA A 520 7.13 -14.24 2.89
N ILE A 521 7.28 -15.34 3.63
CA ILE A 521 6.23 -15.86 4.54
C ILE A 521 4.88 -16.11 3.81
N GLY A 522 4.94 -16.45 2.52
CA GLY A 522 3.74 -16.70 1.71
C GLY A 522 3.09 -15.46 1.12
N LEU A 523 3.62 -14.25 1.37
CA LEU A 523 3.18 -13.01 0.75
C LEU A 523 4.22 -12.56 -0.30
N GLU A 524 3.75 -11.99 -1.40
CA GLU A 524 4.59 -11.30 -2.37
C GLU A 524 4.76 -9.85 -1.89
N PRO A 525 5.93 -9.48 -1.34
CA PRO A 525 6.14 -8.11 -0.91
C PRO A 525 6.14 -7.17 -2.13
N PRO A 526 5.73 -5.90 -1.95
CA PRO A 526 5.77 -4.92 -3.02
C PRO A 526 7.12 -4.83 -3.77
N PRO A 527 7.12 -4.63 -5.10
CA PRO A 527 8.36 -4.40 -5.86
C PRO A 527 9.06 -3.08 -5.48
N MET A 528 8.39 -2.21 -4.70
CA MET A 528 8.87 -0.90 -4.27
C MET A 528 9.41 -0.84 -2.83
N MET A 529 9.53 -1.97 -2.12
CA MET A 529 9.77 -2.05 -0.66
C MET A 529 10.93 -1.22 -0.04
N TRP A 530 11.87 -0.71 -0.83
CA TRP A 530 12.88 0.24 -0.33
C TRP A 530 12.29 1.62 0.05
N ILE A 531 11.13 1.94 -0.52
CA ILE A 531 10.18 2.96 -0.07
C ILE A 531 8.99 2.17 0.47
N PHE A 532 8.83 2.15 1.79
CA PHE A 532 7.75 1.39 2.41
C PHE A 532 6.40 2.06 2.09
N GLU A 533 5.65 1.36 1.23
CA GLU A 533 4.35 1.69 0.64
C GLU A 533 4.32 3.04 -0.07
N TRP A 534 4.39 4.18 0.62
CA TRP A 534 4.10 5.48 0.02
C TRP A 534 5.29 6.45 0.02
N ASP A 535 5.79 6.84 1.20
CA ASP A 535 6.79 7.92 1.34
C ASP A 535 7.86 7.63 2.40
N ILE A 536 7.90 6.41 2.96
CA ILE A 536 8.82 6.06 4.06
C ILE A 536 10.06 5.36 3.51
N LEU A 537 11.21 6.04 3.46
CA LEU A 537 12.47 5.38 3.07
C LEU A 537 12.90 4.41 4.17
N THR A 538 12.87 3.10 3.88
CA THR A 538 13.18 2.07 4.88
C THR A 538 14.66 2.02 5.19
N GLY A 539 15.02 1.88 6.47
CA GLY A 539 16.40 1.59 6.91
C GLY A 539 16.62 0.12 7.30
N ASP A 540 15.70 -0.78 6.91
CA ASP A 540 15.77 -2.18 7.31
C ASP A 540 16.68 -3.02 6.39
N SER A 541 17.81 -3.48 6.95
CA SER A 541 18.72 -4.44 6.33
C SER A 541 18.01 -5.69 5.77
N ALA A 542 16.92 -6.17 6.38
CA ALA A 542 16.23 -7.36 5.90
C ALA A 542 15.62 -7.16 4.51
N VAL A 543 15.22 -5.94 4.19
CA VAL A 543 14.69 -5.56 2.88
C VAL A 543 15.85 -5.16 1.96
N LEU A 544 16.67 -4.21 2.39
CA LEU A 544 17.69 -3.59 1.54
C LEU A 544 18.77 -4.58 1.09
N ASP A 545 19.21 -5.49 1.98
CA ASP A 545 20.23 -6.49 1.64
C ASP A 545 19.68 -7.54 0.66
N VAL A 546 18.38 -7.84 0.72
CA VAL A 546 17.71 -8.76 -0.21
C VAL A 546 17.53 -8.12 -1.58
N ILE A 547 17.19 -6.83 -1.63
CA ILE A 547 17.15 -6.06 -2.89
C ILE A 547 18.53 -6.07 -3.56
N TYR A 548 19.59 -5.83 -2.79
CA TYR A 548 20.96 -5.97 -3.31
C TYR A 548 21.23 -7.40 -3.81
N GLU A 549 20.87 -8.43 -3.05
CA GLU A 549 21.11 -9.83 -3.45
C GLU A 549 20.45 -10.14 -4.80
N ALA A 550 19.19 -9.73 -4.96
CA ALA A 550 18.44 -9.90 -6.19
C ALA A 550 19.02 -9.10 -7.36
N SER A 551 19.62 -7.94 -7.07
CA SER A 551 20.18 -7.01 -8.07
C SER A 551 21.69 -7.17 -8.30
N ARG A 552 22.38 -8.05 -7.56
CA ARG A 552 23.85 -8.10 -7.45
C ARG A 552 24.55 -8.17 -8.81
N ASP A 553 24.03 -9.01 -9.71
CA ASP A 553 24.63 -9.23 -11.03
C ASP A 553 24.38 -8.05 -12.00
N GLN A 554 23.53 -7.10 -11.61
CA GLN A 554 23.12 -5.92 -12.38
C GLN A 554 23.19 -4.64 -11.52
N ILE A 555 24.14 -4.56 -10.58
CA ILE A 555 24.22 -3.44 -9.64
C ILE A 555 24.42 -2.09 -10.34
N ASP A 556 25.25 -2.04 -11.38
CA ASP A 556 25.50 -0.80 -12.14
C ASP A 556 24.20 -0.31 -12.80
N GLU A 557 23.37 -1.23 -13.29
CA GLU A 557 22.06 -0.92 -13.89
C GLU A 557 21.05 -0.48 -12.84
N ALA A 558 21.02 -1.15 -11.68
CA ALA A 558 20.18 -0.76 -10.55
C ALA A 558 20.47 0.68 -10.11
N ILE A 559 21.75 1.06 -10.02
CA ILE A 559 22.19 2.42 -9.66
C ILE A 559 21.88 3.41 -10.79
N ALA A 560 22.23 3.08 -12.04
CA ALA A 560 22.02 3.96 -13.20
C ALA A 560 20.54 4.31 -13.44
N GLY A 561 19.60 3.45 -13.02
CA GLY A 561 18.17 3.76 -13.05
C GLY A 561 17.83 5.06 -12.30
N GLY A 562 18.45 5.31 -11.14
CA GLY A 562 18.23 6.56 -10.40
C GLY A 562 18.70 7.80 -11.16
N GLU A 563 19.84 7.71 -11.86
CA GLU A 563 20.37 8.80 -12.69
C GLU A 563 19.48 9.07 -13.91
N ARG A 564 18.94 8.01 -14.54
CA ARG A 564 17.98 8.14 -15.64
C ARG A 564 16.69 8.81 -15.21
N ALA A 565 16.16 8.40 -14.05
CA ALA A 565 14.95 9.00 -13.49
C ALA A 565 15.12 10.50 -13.23
N ALA A 566 16.23 10.88 -12.58
CA ALA A 566 16.58 12.27 -12.33
C ALA A 566 16.76 13.08 -13.63
N ALA A 567 17.39 12.49 -14.65
CA ALA A 567 17.54 13.14 -15.94
C ALA A 567 16.21 13.33 -16.68
N ALA A 568 15.30 12.34 -16.62
CA ALA A 568 13.99 12.42 -17.23
C ALA A 568 13.14 13.55 -16.63
N VAL A 569 13.09 13.66 -15.30
CA VAL A 569 12.34 14.75 -14.65
C VAL A 569 12.99 16.12 -14.85
N ASP A 570 14.32 16.21 -14.89
CA ASP A 570 15.02 17.46 -15.23
C ASP A 570 14.66 17.93 -16.66
N GLU A 571 14.52 16.99 -17.61
CA GLU A 571 14.07 17.27 -18.98
C GLU A 571 12.59 17.70 -19.02
N MET A 572 11.71 17.01 -18.28
CA MET A 572 10.30 17.39 -18.12
C MET A 572 10.18 18.83 -17.58
N GLN A 573 10.96 19.16 -16.54
CA GLN A 573 11.00 20.50 -15.97
C GLN A 573 11.51 21.54 -16.97
N ALA A 574 12.53 21.22 -17.75
CA ALA A 574 13.07 22.11 -18.78
C ALA A 574 12.04 22.37 -19.91
N LEU A 575 11.30 21.36 -20.33
CA LEU A 575 10.23 21.47 -21.34
C LEU A 575 9.14 22.44 -20.87
N VAL A 576 8.56 22.19 -19.68
CA VAL A 576 7.45 22.98 -19.16
C VAL A 576 7.87 24.40 -18.78
N SER A 577 9.02 24.56 -18.11
CA SER A 577 9.54 25.89 -17.73
C SER A 577 9.96 26.74 -18.94
N GLY A 578 10.35 26.11 -20.04
CA GLY A 578 10.72 26.76 -21.30
C GLY A 578 9.55 27.32 -22.11
N THR A 579 8.31 26.99 -21.75
CA THR A 579 7.10 27.54 -22.39
C THR A 579 6.90 29.03 -22.08
N ASP A 580 6.26 29.75 -22.99
CA ASP A 580 5.89 31.15 -22.76
C ASP A 580 4.77 31.23 -21.71
N ALA A 581 5.01 31.88 -20.57
CA ALA A 581 3.99 31.99 -19.53
C ALA A 581 2.68 32.65 -20.01
N ALA A 582 2.71 33.46 -21.07
CA ALA A 582 1.53 34.12 -21.62
C ALA A 582 0.62 33.20 -22.45
N THR A 583 1.06 31.99 -22.79
CA THR A 583 0.26 31.03 -23.55
C THR A 583 -0.58 30.11 -22.66
N TRP A 584 -0.33 30.11 -21.36
CA TRP A 584 -1.10 29.34 -20.38
C TRP A 584 -2.46 30.01 -20.13
N ARG A 585 -3.50 29.20 -19.97
CA ARG A 585 -4.86 29.66 -19.63
C ARG A 585 -4.89 30.33 -18.26
N ASP A 586 -4.20 29.74 -17.29
CA ASP A 586 -4.09 30.20 -15.92
C ASP A 586 -2.64 30.13 -15.43
N SER A 587 -2.16 31.24 -14.85
CA SER A 587 -0.85 31.29 -14.23
C SER A 587 -0.75 30.37 -13.01
N ALA A 588 -1.82 30.18 -12.24
CA ALA A 588 -1.81 29.30 -11.07
C ALA A 588 -1.62 27.83 -11.49
N MET A 589 -2.26 27.40 -12.58
CA MET A 589 -2.04 26.05 -13.13
C MET A 589 -0.62 25.84 -13.63
N ARG A 590 -0.02 26.85 -14.27
CA ARG A 590 1.39 26.81 -14.64
C ARG A 590 2.30 26.66 -13.41
N ASP A 591 2.04 27.44 -12.37
CA ASP A 591 2.84 27.42 -11.14
C ASP A 591 2.68 26.07 -10.40
N ALA A 592 1.47 25.50 -10.37
CA ALA A 592 1.22 24.16 -9.81
C ALA A 592 1.97 23.07 -10.58
N PHE A 593 1.96 23.11 -11.92
CA PHE A 593 2.70 22.16 -12.75
C PHE A 593 4.22 22.26 -12.50
N LEU A 594 4.76 23.47 -12.49
CA LEU A 594 6.18 23.70 -12.20
C LEU A 594 6.55 23.28 -10.76
N GLY A 595 5.67 23.51 -9.79
CA GLY A 595 5.84 23.08 -8.41
C GLY A 595 5.90 21.55 -8.28
N THR A 596 4.97 20.85 -8.92
CA THR A 596 4.97 19.38 -9.00
C THR A 596 6.26 18.84 -9.62
N LEU A 597 6.72 19.40 -10.74
CA LEU A 597 7.96 18.95 -11.39
C LEU A 597 9.21 19.25 -10.54
N ALA A 598 9.22 20.36 -9.82
CA ALA A 598 10.30 20.66 -8.88
C ALA A 598 10.32 19.70 -7.70
N TYR A 599 9.14 19.35 -7.16
CA TYR A 599 9.00 18.37 -6.08
C TYR A 599 9.39 16.96 -6.54
N GLU A 600 8.95 16.53 -7.72
CA GLU A 600 9.38 15.27 -8.33
C GLU A 600 10.89 15.23 -8.53
N ALA A 601 11.48 16.29 -9.09
CA ALA A 601 12.93 16.36 -9.27
C ALA A 601 13.67 16.21 -7.93
N ASP A 602 13.30 16.98 -6.92
CA ASP A 602 13.93 16.90 -5.60
C ASP A 602 13.85 15.49 -5.00
N VAL A 603 12.67 14.86 -5.04
CA VAL A 603 12.46 13.49 -4.55
C VAL A 603 13.27 12.47 -5.36
N LEU A 604 13.27 12.55 -6.69
CA LEU A 604 13.97 11.58 -7.53
C LEU A 604 15.50 11.71 -7.43
N HIS A 605 16.03 12.93 -7.25
CA HIS A 605 17.46 13.15 -6.95
C HIS A 605 17.82 12.59 -5.56
N LEU A 606 16.99 12.82 -4.54
CA LEU A 606 17.14 12.23 -3.20
C LEU A 606 17.15 10.70 -3.26
N LEU A 607 16.18 10.10 -3.95
CA LEU A 607 16.01 8.66 -4.12
C LEU A 607 17.17 8.03 -4.92
N SER A 608 17.66 8.71 -5.96
CA SER A 608 18.84 8.29 -6.71
C SER A 608 20.06 8.17 -5.81
N SER A 609 20.33 9.19 -4.99
CA SER A 609 21.43 9.15 -4.02
C SER A 609 21.22 8.09 -2.93
N TYR A 610 19.97 7.93 -2.44
CA TYR A 610 19.65 6.92 -1.43
C TYR A 610 19.90 5.50 -1.95
N ARG A 611 19.47 5.23 -3.19
CA ARG A 611 19.67 3.95 -3.89
C ARG A 611 21.14 3.59 -4.03
N ALA A 612 21.95 4.52 -4.54
CA ALA A 612 23.39 4.32 -4.69
C ALA A 612 24.04 4.00 -3.33
N MET A 613 23.69 4.75 -2.29
CA MET A 613 24.18 4.53 -0.94
C MET A 613 23.86 3.12 -0.43
N ILE A 614 22.60 2.67 -0.46
CA ILE A 614 22.21 1.36 0.07
C ILE A 614 22.84 0.21 -0.71
N LEU A 615 22.96 0.33 -2.04
CA LEU A 615 23.52 -0.73 -2.89
C LEU A 615 25.03 -0.84 -2.73
N HIS A 616 25.76 0.28 -2.68
CA HIS A 616 27.20 0.25 -2.39
C HIS A 616 27.51 -0.19 -0.96
N GLN A 617 26.63 0.12 0.01
CA GLN A 617 26.76 -0.40 1.38
C GLN A 617 26.69 -1.93 1.39
N ALA A 618 25.66 -2.51 0.78
CA ALA A 618 25.49 -3.95 0.69
C ALA A 618 26.64 -4.60 -0.11
N GLN A 619 27.09 -3.97 -1.20
CA GLN A 619 28.26 -4.40 -1.96
C GLN A 619 29.54 -4.43 -1.11
N TRP A 620 29.74 -3.44 -0.24
CA TRP A 620 30.84 -3.44 0.71
C TRP A 620 30.73 -4.59 1.71
N HIS A 621 29.53 -4.86 2.24
CA HIS A 621 29.31 -5.97 3.17
C HIS A 621 29.56 -7.34 2.51
N ASP A 622 29.18 -7.51 1.24
CA ASP A 622 29.38 -8.70 0.44
C ASP A 622 30.86 -8.94 0.10
N THR A 623 31.53 -7.91 -0.43
CA THR A 623 32.86 -8.04 -1.03
C THR A 623 34.01 -7.70 -0.07
N GLY A 624 33.75 -6.88 0.94
CA GLY A 624 34.79 -6.25 1.76
C GLY A 624 35.67 -5.25 1.01
N SER A 625 35.26 -4.81 -0.19
CA SER A 625 36.04 -3.92 -1.05
C SER A 625 36.22 -2.52 -0.44
N ALA A 626 37.43 -1.98 -0.52
CA ALA A 626 37.70 -0.60 -0.14
C ALA A 626 37.10 0.41 -1.12
N GLU A 627 36.93 0.01 -2.39
CA GLU A 627 36.32 0.85 -3.43
C GLU A 627 34.81 0.99 -3.17
N ALA A 628 34.11 -0.14 -2.92
CA ALA A 628 32.69 -0.12 -2.55
C ALA A 628 32.43 0.68 -1.27
N TYR A 629 33.32 0.55 -0.27
CA TYR A 629 33.24 1.36 0.96
C TYR A 629 33.41 2.85 0.68
N ALA A 630 34.35 3.24 -0.19
CA ALA A 630 34.57 4.64 -0.54
C ALA A 630 33.39 5.22 -1.35
N ALA A 631 32.81 4.43 -2.25
CA ALA A 631 31.60 4.80 -2.99
C ALA A 631 30.42 5.02 -2.03
N TRP A 632 30.14 4.05 -1.15
CA TRP A 632 29.14 4.18 -0.10
C TRP A 632 29.31 5.46 0.74
N GLN A 633 30.54 5.79 1.16
CA GLN A 633 30.79 7.00 1.95
C GLN A 633 30.45 8.28 1.18
N ALA A 634 30.78 8.34 -0.11
CA ALA A 634 30.46 9.48 -0.97
C ALA A 634 28.95 9.63 -1.16
N ASP A 635 28.25 8.51 -1.44
CA ASP A 635 26.79 8.52 -1.62
C ASP A 635 26.05 8.84 -0.32
N ARG A 636 26.58 8.40 0.83
CA ARG A 636 26.06 8.75 2.15
C ARG A 636 26.15 10.25 2.39
N ASP A 637 27.27 10.88 2.06
CA ASP A 637 27.45 12.33 2.20
C ASP A 637 26.50 13.11 1.29
N ALA A 638 26.30 12.63 0.05
CA ALA A 638 25.34 13.20 -0.90
C ALA A 638 23.90 13.06 -0.40
N PHE A 639 23.49 11.87 0.03
CA PHE A 639 22.16 11.61 0.58
C PHE A 639 21.89 12.47 1.81
N ALA A 640 22.85 12.61 2.72
CA ALA A 640 22.69 13.44 3.91
C ALA A 640 22.49 14.93 3.58
N ALA A 641 23.14 15.43 2.53
CA ALA A 641 22.95 16.79 2.06
C ALA A 641 21.56 16.99 1.43
N LEU A 642 21.16 16.10 0.51
CA LEU A 642 19.86 16.14 -0.15
C LEU A 642 18.71 15.96 0.85
N ALA A 643 18.84 15.02 1.79
CA ALA A 643 17.84 14.78 2.84
C ALA A 643 17.60 16.03 3.72
N ALA A 644 18.67 16.76 4.03
CA ALA A 644 18.59 17.99 4.81
C ALA A 644 17.94 19.13 4.01
N GLU A 645 18.23 19.24 2.72
CA GLU A 645 17.61 20.21 1.81
C GLU A 645 16.13 19.90 1.62
N HIS A 646 15.78 18.66 1.25
CA HIS A 646 14.40 18.19 1.11
C HIS A 646 13.56 18.49 2.35
N THR A 647 14.04 18.10 3.53
CA THR A 647 13.33 18.37 4.80
C THR A 647 13.19 19.87 5.07
N ALA A 648 14.20 20.69 4.74
CA ALA A 648 14.14 22.12 4.95
C ALA A 648 13.16 22.83 4.00
N THR A 649 12.99 22.29 2.79
CA THR A 649 12.11 22.83 1.75
C THR A 649 10.66 22.43 1.99
N TYR A 650 10.40 21.17 2.32
CA TYR A 650 9.06 20.56 2.24
C TYR A 650 8.41 20.21 3.59
N ALA A 651 9.11 20.42 4.72
CA ALA A 651 8.53 20.13 6.02
C ALA A 651 7.31 21.04 6.32
N GLY A 652 6.14 20.40 6.51
CA GLY A 652 4.88 21.07 6.78
C GLY A 652 4.20 21.67 5.55
N ASP A 653 4.72 21.41 4.35
CA ASP A 653 4.01 21.69 3.09
C ASP A 653 2.98 20.58 2.88
N VAL A 654 1.71 20.94 2.68
CA VAL A 654 0.63 19.97 2.48
C VAL A 654 0.43 19.62 1.01
N ASP A 655 0.91 20.46 0.08
CA ASP A 655 0.81 20.21 -1.36
C ASP A 655 2.03 19.38 -1.83
N TYR A 656 3.19 19.62 -1.20
CA TYR A 656 4.47 18.95 -1.50
C TYR A 656 5.16 18.47 -0.20
N PRO A 657 4.59 17.54 0.58
CA PRO A 657 5.13 17.15 1.88
C PRO A 657 6.47 16.43 1.80
N ALA A 658 7.31 16.63 2.80
CA ALA A 658 8.57 15.89 2.90
C ALA A 658 8.34 14.38 3.12
N TYR A 659 9.05 13.55 2.37
CA TYR A 659 9.14 12.11 2.58
C TYR A 659 9.65 11.78 4.00
N ASN A 660 9.20 10.68 4.57
CA ASN A 660 9.61 10.25 5.90
C ASN A 660 10.99 9.57 5.87
N LEU A 661 12.03 10.34 6.23
CA LEU A 661 13.42 9.88 6.19
C LEU A 661 13.90 9.21 7.49
N THR A 662 13.04 9.06 8.50
CA THR A 662 13.44 8.65 9.86
C THR A 662 14.12 7.27 9.86
N ALA A 663 13.51 6.29 9.18
CA ALA A 663 14.03 4.93 9.16
C ALA A 663 15.38 4.85 8.42
N ALA A 664 15.48 5.48 7.24
CA ALA A 664 16.74 5.61 6.49
C ALA A 664 17.85 6.27 7.32
N GLN A 665 17.58 7.39 8.00
CA GLN A 665 18.56 8.08 8.84
C GLN A 665 19.06 7.20 10.00
N LEU A 666 18.16 6.45 10.65
CA LEU A 666 18.55 5.46 11.66
C LEU A 666 19.40 4.32 11.07
N GLY A 667 19.17 3.95 9.81
CA GLY A 667 20.00 3.04 9.03
C GLY A 667 21.42 3.59 8.83
N VAL A 668 21.53 4.84 8.39
CA VAL A 668 22.81 5.56 8.20
C VAL A 668 23.60 5.63 9.51
N GLU A 669 22.97 5.98 10.63
CA GLU A 669 23.64 6.04 11.94
C GLU A 669 24.25 4.70 12.37
N ARG A 670 23.60 3.58 12.00
CA ARG A 670 24.10 2.23 12.26
C ARG A 670 25.28 1.92 11.32
N ALA A 671 25.12 2.19 10.04
CA ALA A 671 26.11 1.95 9.00
C ALA A 671 27.44 2.69 9.26
N ASP A 672 27.37 3.96 9.68
CA ASP A 672 28.54 4.78 10.05
C ASP A 672 29.42 4.16 11.14
N ARG A 673 28.84 3.29 11.97
CA ARG A 673 29.54 2.64 13.09
C ARG A 673 30.10 1.28 12.72
N ASP A 674 29.71 0.69 11.59
CA ASP A 674 29.99 -0.70 11.27
C ASP A 674 31.49 -1.01 11.22
N LEU A 675 32.29 -0.20 10.51
CA LEU A 675 33.73 -0.43 10.45
C LEU A 675 34.40 -0.29 11.82
N THR A 676 33.95 0.69 12.63
CA THR A 676 34.46 0.87 14.00
C THR A 676 34.10 -0.33 14.87
N MET A 677 32.85 -0.80 14.80
CA MET A 677 32.37 -1.97 15.52
C MET A 677 33.09 -3.23 15.07
N ALA A 678 33.43 -3.39 13.78
CA ALA A 678 34.22 -4.50 13.27
C ALA A 678 35.62 -4.54 13.92
N TRP A 679 36.28 -3.39 14.04
CA TRP A 679 37.59 -3.29 14.70
C TRP A 679 37.51 -3.60 16.20
N ILE A 680 36.51 -3.09 16.90
CA ILE A 680 36.27 -3.43 18.31
C ILE A 680 36.00 -4.93 18.44
N ALA A 681 35.18 -5.51 17.56
CA ALA A 681 34.89 -6.94 17.52
C ALA A 681 36.17 -7.78 17.33
N ARG A 682 37.07 -7.38 16.42
CA ARG A 682 38.37 -8.05 16.20
C ARG A 682 39.23 -8.03 17.47
N ILE A 683 39.31 -6.88 18.15
CA ILE A 683 40.08 -6.75 19.40
C ILE A 683 39.49 -7.64 20.49
N LEU A 684 38.17 -7.57 20.71
CA LEU A 684 37.47 -8.38 21.70
C LEU A 684 37.57 -9.87 21.39
N LEU A 685 37.48 -10.26 20.11
CA LEU A 685 37.66 -11.63 19.64
C LEU A 685 39.06 -12.13 19.97
N ALA A 686 40.11 -11.35 19.68
CA ALA A 686 41.49 -11.71 20.00
C ALA A 686 41.68 -11.90 21.52
N LEU A 687 41.10 -11.01 22.34
CA LEU A 687 41.14 -11.12 23.80
C LEU A 687 40.39 -12.36 24.32
N ALA A 688 39.22 -12.66 23.76
CA ALA A 688 38.40 -13.82 24.14
C ALA A 688 39.07 -15.14 23.73
N VAL A 689 39.65 -15.21 22.53
CA VAL A 689 40.43 -16.35 22.07
C VAL A 689 41.68 -16.53 22.94
N ALA A 690 42.38 -15.44 23.28
CA ALA A 690 43.52 -15.50 24.20
C ALA A 690 43.11 -16.06 25.57
N TRP A 691 41.97 -15.67 26.12
CA TRP A 691 41.43 -16.22 27.37
C TRP A 691 41.19 -17.75 27.28
N VAL A 692 40.57 -18.21 26.18
CA VAL A 692 40.35 -19.64 25.93
C VAL A 692 41.66 -20.41 25.77
N VAL A 693 42.62 -19.88 25.00
CA VAL A 693 43.93 -20.51 24.77
C VAL A 693 44.74 -20.58 26.08
N ILE A 694 44.76 -19.51 26.88
CA ILE A 694 45.40 -19.51 28.21
C ILE A 694 44.76 -20.60 29.08
N GLY A 695 43.43 -20.72 29.06
CA GLY A 695 42.72 -21.77 29.81
C GLY A 695 43.07 -23.19 29.34
N MET A 696 43.14 -23.40 28.03
CA MET A 696 43.53 -24.68 27.41
C MET A 696 44.98 -25.06 27.76
N LEU A 697 45.94 -24.14 27.60
CA LEU A 697 47.36 -24.40 27.89
C LEU A 697 47.60 -24.58 29.39
N SER A 698 46.95 -23.79 30.24
CA SER A 698 47.04 -23.91 31.70
C SER A 698 46.44 -25.23 32.21
N SER A 699 45.56 -25.87 31.45
CA SER A 699 45.04 -27.20 31.78
C SER A 699 46.07 -28.32 31.60
N ARG A 700 47.15 -28.09 30.85
CA ARG A 700 48.20 -29.07 30.50
C ARG A 700 49.60 -28.72 31.02
N THR A 701 49.79 -27.52 31.58
CA THR A 701 51.12 -26.99 31.94
C THR A 701 51.14 -26.35 33.33
N ARG A 702 52.34 -25.97 33.82
CA ARG A 702 52.52 -25.25 35.09
C ARG A 702 52.12 -23.76 35.02
N LEU A 703 51.57 -23.27 33.89
CA LEU A 703 51.13 -21.87 33.72
C LEU A 703 50.07 -21.44 34.75
N VAL A 704 49.34 -22.38 35.35
CA VAL A 704 48.30 -22.14 36.37
C VAL A 704 48.77 -21.34 37.59
N ARG A 705 50.10 -21.22 37.81
CA ARG A 705 50.70 -20.44 38.90
C ARG A 705 50.77 -18.93 38.61
N ARG A 706 50.47 -18.48 37.39
CA ARG A 706 50.42 -17.05 37.04
C ARG A 706 49.03 -16.46 37.36
N PRO A 707 48.94 -15.18 37.77
CA PRO A 707 47.66 -14.53 38.07
C PRO A 707 46.69 -14.62 36.87
N GLY A 708 45.43 -14.99 37.11
CA GLY A 708 44.38 -15.09 36.08
C GLY A 708 44.38 -16.38 35.26
N ALA A 709 45.49 -17.11 35.18
CA ALA A 709 45.58 -18.38 34.46
C ALA A 709 44.73 -19.49 35.10
N ALA A 710 44.52 -19.44 36.42
CA ALA A 710 43.65 -20.36 37.14
C ALA A 710 42.16 -20.10 36.83
N ALA A 711 41.74 -18.84 36.71
CA ALA A 711 40.41 -18.45 36.28
C ALA A 711 40.11 -18.90 34.84
N ALA A 712 41.01 -18.60 33.90
CA ALA A 712 40.88 -19.02 32.50
C ALA A 712 40.82 -20.55 32.35
N ARG A 713 41.67 -21.28 33.09
CA ARG A 713 41.65 -22.75 33.14
C ARG A 713 40.31 -23.27 33.62
N ALA A 714 39.76 -22.67 34.67
CA ALA A 714 38.50 -23.13 35.23
C ALA A 714 37.31 -22.83 34.33
N ALA A 715 37.26 -21.67 33.69
CA ALA A 715 36.26 -21.34 32.68
C ALA A 715 36.30 -22.34 31.52
N TRP A 716 37.49 -22.62 30.97
CA TRP A 716 37.68 -23.62 29.90
C TRP A 716 37.26 -25.03 30.31
N LEU A 717 37.71 -25.50 31.48
CA LEU A 717 37.39 -26.83 31.99
C LEU A 717 35.90 -26.98 32.29
N ALA A 718 35.29 -25.98 32.92
CA ALA A 718 33.89 -26.02 33.29
C ALA A 718 32.96 -25.86 32.08
N ALA A 719 33.37 -25.13 31.03
CA ALA A 719 32.60 -25.04 29.79
C ALA A 719 32.68 -26.30 28.92
N THR A 720 33.82 -26.99 28.87
CA THR A 720 34.01 -28.19 28.02
C THR A 720 33.69 -29.49 28.75
N ARG A 721 33.92 -29.53 30.06
CA ARG A 721 33.79 -30.71 30.93
C ARG A 721 33.12 -30.29 32.26
N PRO A 722 31.84 -29.88 32.22
CA PRO A 722 31.16 -29.26 33.37
C PRO A 722 31.09 -30.15 34.62
N TRP A 723 31.15 -31.47 34.47
CA TRP A 723 31.27 -32.42 35.60
C TRP A 723 32.56 -32.24 36.42
N ARG A 724 33.59 -31.56 35.88
CA ARG A 724 34.84 -31.21 36.57
C ARG A 724 34.88 -29.77 37.10
N ALA A 725 33.79 -29.01 36.99
CA ALA A 725 33.75 -27.59 37.39
C ALA A 725 34.05 -27.37 38.88
N ARG A 726 33.71 -28.35 39.74
CA ARG A 726 34.03 -28.29 41.17
C ARG A 726 35.54 -28.41 41.41
N GLU A 727 36.19 -29.37 40.75
CA GLU A 727 37.65 -29.57 40.86
C GLU A 727 38.42 -28.35 40.34
N SER A 728 37.92 -27.74 39.27
CA SER A 728 38.63 -26.64 38.60
C SER A 728 38.62 -25.33 39.39
N THR A 729 37.72 -25.17 40.36
CA THR A 729 37.54 -23.94 41.16
C THR A 729 38.10 -24.03 42.58
N LEU A 730 38.67 -25.19 42.98
CA LEU A 730 39.33 -25.35 44.27
C LEU A 730 40.67 -24.60 44.31
N GLY A 731 40.95 -23.93 45.43
CA GLY A 731 42.25 -23.28 45.68
C GLY A 731 42.51 -21.99 44.88
N MET A 732 41.48 -21.39 44.27
CA MET A 732 41.60 -20.11 43.55
C MET A 732 41.91 -18.94 44.46
N LEU A 733 42.74 -18.02 43.98
CA LEU A 733 43.00 -16.74 44.64
C LEU A 733 41.78 -15.82 44.52
N PRO A 734 41.64 -14.79 45.40
CA PRO A 734 40.57 -13.81 45.30
C PRO A 734 40.49 -13.11 43.93
N LEU A 735 41.65 -12.81 43.33
CA LEU A 735 41.72 -12.22 42.00
C LEU A 735 41.12 -13.14 40.92
N ASP A 736 41.43 -14.43 40.95
CA ASP A 736 40.92 -15.40 39.98
C ASP A 736 39.39 -15.54 40.07
N ARG A 737 38.83 -15.45 41.28
CA ARG A 737 37.39 -15.46 41.51
C ARG A 737 36.70 -14.23 40.89
N TRP A 738 37.29 -13.05 41.04
CA TRP A 738 36.77 -11.85 40.39
C TRP A 738 36.88 -11.93 38.86
N LEU A 739 37.99 -12.44 38.33
CA LEU A 739 38.17 -12.61 36.88
C LEU A 739 37.17 -13.58 36.25
N LEU A 740 36.69 -14.60 36.99
CA LEU A 740 35.61 -15.49 36.53
C LEU A 740 34.26 -14.80 36.32
N ILE A 741 34.05 -13.63 36.93
CA ILE A 741 32.84 -12.82 36.77
C ILE A 741 33.10 -11.69 35.78
N ILE A 742 34.18 -10.93 36.00
CA ILE A 742 34.50 -9.72 35.24
C ILE A 742 34.77 -10.04 33.77
N VAL A 743 35.53 -11.11 33.46
CA VAL A 743 35.87 -11.40 32.06
C VAL A 743 34.64 -11.86 31.26
N PRO A 744 33.88 -12.89 31.67
CA PRO A 744 32.68 -13.28 30.94
C PRO A 744 31.57 -12.23 30.94
N GLY A 745 31.35 -11.55 32.07
CA GLY A 745 30.35 -10.49 32.19
C GLY A 745 30.70 -9.27 31.35
N GLY A 746 31.95 -8.80 31.42
CA GLY A 746 32.45 -7.71 30.60
C GLY A 746 32.44 -8.05 29.11
N LEU A 747 32.80 -9.28 28.73
CA LEU A 747 32.74 -9.72 27.33
C LEU A 747 31.29 -9.81 26.84
N LEU A 748 30.35 -10.28 27.64
CA LEU A 748 28.93 -10.29 27.29
C LEU A 748 28.42 -8.87 27.04
N VAL A 749 28.67 -7.94 27.97
CA VAL A 749 28.26 -6.54 27.84
C VAL A 749 28.89 -5.92 26.59
N ALA A 750 30.21 -6.05 26.42
CA ALA A 750 30.94 -5.50 25.29
C ALA A 750 30.46 -6.09 23.95
N THR A 751 30.22 -7.40 23.89
CA THR A 751 29.72 -8.06 22.67
C THR A 751 28.34 -7.55 22.29
N ARG A 752 27.42 -7.38 23.25
CA ARG A 752 26.07 -6.86 22.98
C ARG A 752 26.07 -5.38 22.65
N ALA A 753 26.96 -4.61 23.28
CA ALA A 753 27.19 -3.21 22.96
C ALA A 753 27.68 -3.03 21.51
N VAL A 754 28.64 -3.86 21.08
CA VAL A 754 29.14 -3.87 19.69
C VAL A 754 28.06 -4.34 18.72
N GLN A 755 27.33 -5.41 19.04
CA GLN A 755 26.25 -5.94 18.20
C GLN A 755 25.14 -4.92 17.93
N THR A 756 24.90 -4.00 18.87
CA THR A 756 23.87 -2.97 18.77
C THR A 756 24.43 -1.60 18.35
N SER A 757 25.70 -1.54 17.92
CA SER A 757 26.40 -0.29 17.56
C SER A 757 26.31 0.82 18.62
N LEU A 758 26.16 0.45 19.90
CA LEU A 758 25.90 1.36 21.02
C LEU A 758 24.63 2.22 20.88
N LEU A 759 23.68 1.80 20.05
CA LEU A 759 22.42 2.52 19.78
C LEU A 759 21.24 1.93 20.58
N SER A 760 21.20 0.62 20.80
CA SER A 760 20.05 -0.04 21.46
C SER A 760 20.33 -0.40 22.93
N TRP A 761 20.19 0.60 23.82
CA TRP A 761 20.35 0.40 25.26
C TRP A 761 19.23 -0.44 25.87
N THR A 762 18.02 -0.41 25.30
CA THR A 762 16.89 -1.24 25.71
C THR A 762 17.17 -2.72 25.48
N HIS A 763 17.67 -3.10 24.30
CA HIS A 763 18.10 -4.48 24.02
C HIS A 763 19.15 -4.93 25.04
N LEU A 764 20.14 -4.09 25.33
CA LEU A 764 21.16 -4.38 26.33
C LEU A 764 20.55 -4.57 27.73
N ALA A 765 19.65 -3.68 28.15
CA ALA A 765 19.00 -3.75 29.45
C ALA A 765 18.15 -5.02 29.61
N VAL A 766 17.37 -5.39 28.59
CA VAL A 766 16.52 -6.60 28.60
C VAL A 766 17.38 -7.86 28.67
N VAL A 767 18.40 -7.97 27.80
CA VAL A 767 19.30 -9.13 27.79
C VAL A 767 20.05 -9.25 29.12
N LEU A 768 20.65 -8.17 29.60
CA LEU A 768 21.38 -8.18 30.87
C LEU A 768 20.46 -8.41 32.08
N GLY A 769 19.23 -7.89 32.04
CA GLY A 769 18.19 -8.13 33.05
C GLY A 769 17.80 -9.61 33.12
N ALA A 770 17.55 -10.24 31.98
CA ALA A 770 17.28 -11.68 31.91
C ALA A 770 18.45 -12.52 32.47
N TRP A 771 19.69 -12.15 32.14
CA TRP A 771 20.89 -12.78 32.70
C TRP A 771 21.00 -12.59 34.22
N LEU A 772 20.73 -11.38 34.71
CA LEU A 772 20.78 -11.07 36.13
C LEU A 772 19.74 -11.89 36.91
N VAL A 773 18.51 -11.98 36.42
CA VAL A 773 17.45 -12.78 37.04
C VAL A 773 17.83 -14.25 37.08
N PHE A 774 18.31 -14.82 35.96
CA PHE A 774 18.81 -16.19 35.93
C PHE A 774 19.88 -16.42 37.01
N LEU A 775 20.87 -15.53 37.10
CA LEU A 775 21.95 -15.64 38.08
C LEU A 775 21.46 -15.50 39.52
N VAL A 776 20.51 -14.58 39.79
CA VAL A 776 19.90 -14.39 41.11
C VAL A 776 19.13 -15.63 41.54
N VAL A 777 18.29 -16.20 40.68
CA VAL A 777 17.52 -17.41 40.98
C VAL A 777 18.46 -18.58 41.28
N VAL A 778 19.45 -18.82 40.42
CA VAL A 778 20.46 -19.85 40.67
C VAL A 778 21.20 -19.59 41.98
N ARG A 779 21.58 -18.34 42.28
CA ARG A 779 22.25 -17.96 43.52
C ARG A 779 21.38 -18.19 44.77
N LEU A 780 20.09 -17.92 44.69
CA LEU A 780 19.11 -18.14 45.76
C LEU A 780 18.97 -19.62 46.09
N PHE A 781 18.97 -20.50 45.08
CA PHE A 781 18.92 -21.95 45.31
C PHE A 781 20.25 -22.55 45.75
N VAL A 782 21.39 -21.98 45.35
CA VAL A 782 22.72 -22.44 45.78
C VAL A 782 23.00 -22.15 47.27
N ARG A 783 22.40 -21.09 47.84
CA ARG A 783 22.48 -20.67 49.26
C ARG A 783 23.91 -20.63 49.81
N GLU A 784 24.24 -21.45 50.79
CA GLU A 784 25.54 -21.48 51.47
C GLU A 784 26.61 -22.27 50.71
N ARG A 785 26.23 -22.99 49.65
CA ARG A 785 27.19 -23.76 48.86
C ARG A 785 27.97 -22.86 47.91
N SER A 786 29.11 -23.37 47.44
CA SER A 786 30.00 -22.61 46.56
C SER A 786 29.35 -22.37 45.18
N PRO A 787 29.16 -21.09 44.77
CA PRO A 787 28.59 -20.77 43.45
C PRO A 787 29.65 -20.85 42.33
N TRP A 788 30.93 -20.88 42.67
CA TRP A 788 32.04 -20.80 41.73
C TRP A 788 32.05 -21.87 40.62
N PRO A 789 31.67 -23.14 40.86
CA PRO A 789 31.58 -24.13 39.78
C PRO A 789 30.57 -23.76 38.70
N VAL A 790 29.42 -23.19 39.09
CA VAL A 790 28.36 -22.78 38.16
C VAL A 790 28.75 -21.49 37.45
N ILE A 791 29.34 -20.54 38.17
CA ILE A 791 29.89 -19.30 37.58
C ILE A 791 30.97 -19.63 36.55
N ALA A 792 31.88 -20.57 36.84
CA ALA A 792 32.90 -20.99 35.88
C ALA A 792 32.31 -21.69 34.64
N ALA A 793 31.28 -22.53 34.82
CA ALA A 793 30.61 -23.21 33.72
C ALA A 793 29.85 -22.23 32.82
N VAL A 794 28.94 -21.43 33.40
CA VAL A 794 28.14 -20.43 32.69
C VAL A 794 29.05 -19.38 32.07
N GLY A 795 30.01 -18.84 32.83
CA GLY A 795 30.97 -17.84 32.34
C GLY A 795 31.84 -18.36 31.20
N GLY A 796 32.30 -19.62 31.26
CA GLY A 796 33.06 -20.21 30.17
C GLY A 796 32.23 -20.41 28.89
N VAL A 797 30.98 -20.85 29.01
CA VAL A 797 30.06 -20.97 27.84
C VAL A 797 29.69 -19.59 27.29
N LEU A 798 29.50 -18.57 28.15
CA LEU A 798 29.28 -17.18 27.72
C LEU A 798 30.45 -16.66 26.89
N VAL A 799 31.70 -16.98 27.24
CA VAL A 799 32.86 -16.59 26.42
C VAL A 799 32.81 -17.29 25.06
N LEU A 800 32.46 -18.58 24.99
CA LEU A 800 32.33 -19.29 23.71
C LEU A 800 31.22 -18.70 22.82
N ARG A 801 30.07 -18.35 23.42
CA ARG A 801 28.98 -17.65 22.72
C ARG A 801 29.44 -16.28 22.20
N SER A 802 30.17 -15.54 23.04
CA SER A 802 30.69 -14.22 22.66
C SER A 802 31.70 -14.34 21.52
N ILE A 803 32.57 -15.36 21.51
CA ILE A 803 33.50 -15.62 20.40
C ILE A 803 32.73 -15.86 19.10
N LEU A 804 31.65 -16.65 19.12
CA LEU A 804 30.85 -16.90 17.92
C LEU A 804 30.25 -15.60 17.36
N THR A 805 29.63 -14.78 18.21
CA THR A 805 29.06 -13.50 17.78
C THR A 805 30.15 -12.52 17.33
N LEU A 806 31.24 -12.37 18.09
CA LEU A 806 32.35 -11.48 17.74
C LEU A 806 33.04 -11.89 16.43
N LEU A 807 33.14 -13.18 16.14
CA LEU A 807 33.64 -13.67 14.85
C LEU A 807 32.74 -13.20 13.71
N ALA A 808 31.43 -13.36 13.86
CA ALA A 808 30.47 -12.91 12.85
C ALA A 808 30.52 -11.39 12.62
N LEU A 809 30.70 -10.61 13.70
CA LEU A 809 30.82 -9.14 13.65
C LEU A 809 32.21 -8.65 13.17
N SER A 810 33.22 -9.51 13.08
CA SER A 810 34.62 -9.08 12.88
C SER A 810 34.96 -8.67 11.44
N PHE A 811 34.08 -8.91 10.47
CA PHE A 811 34.34 -8.62 9.06
C PHE A 811 34.05 -7.15 8.75
N THR A 812 32.78 -6.81 8.56
CA THR A 812 32.30 -5.46 8.25
C THR A 812 31.27 -4.98 9.29
N GLY A 813 31.34 -5.50 10.53
CA GLY A 813 30.53 -5.01 11.65
C GLY A 813 29.15 -5.66 11.77
N PRO A 814 28.26 -5.08 12.59
CA PRO A 814 26.85 -5.47 12.69
C PRO A 814 26.09 -5.49 11.36
N GLY A 815 26.27 -4.50 10.49
CA GLY A 815 25.66 -4.51 9.14
C GLY A 815 26.08 -5.73 8.33
N GLY A 816 27.38 -6.04 8.27
CA GLY A 816 27.86 -7.25 7.60
C GLY A 816 27.36 -8.57 8.19
N TYR A 817 27.11 -8.60 9.51
CA TYR A 817 26.47 -9.75 10.14
C TYR A 817 25.03 -9.92 9.67
N TRP A 818 24.24 -8.84 9.61
CA TRP A 818 22.86 -8.87 9.14
C TRP A 818 22.77 -9.19 7.65
N PHE A 819 23.62 -8.58 6.83
CA PHE A 819 23.75 -8.90 5.41
C PHE A 819 23.86 -10.41 5.18
N VAL A 820 24.88 -11.05 5.75
CA VAL A 820 25.09 -12.50 5.64
C VAL A 820 23.92 -13.28 6.25
N PHE A 821 23.30 -12.76 7.31
CA PHE A 821 22.15 -13.40 7.92
C PHE A 821 20.96 -13.43 6.96
N TRP A 822 20.69 -12.38 6.19
CA TRP A 822 19.56 -12.31 5.26
C TRP A 822 19.84 -13.04 3.95
N THR A 823 21.03 -12.87 3.38
CA THR A 823 21.33 -13.30 2.01
C THR A 823 21.97 -14.69 1.90
N ASP A 824 22.62 -15.22 2.95
CA ASP A 824 23.27 -16.54 2.92
C ASP A 824 22.57 -17.56 3.83
N PRO A 825 21.66 -18.40 3.28
CA PRO A 825 20.89 -19.36 4.08
C PRO A 825 21.77 -20.43 4.74
N LEU A 826 22.91 -20.79 4.14
CA LEU A 826 23.83 -21.78 4.69
C LEU A 826 24.57 -21.23 5.91
N ARG A 827 25.17 -20.04 5.78
CA ARG A 827 25.86 -19.38 6.89
C ARG A 827 24.89 -19.01 8.01
N ARG A 828 23.69 -18.52 7.68
CA ARG A 828 22.59 -18.31 8.65
C ARG A 828 22.29 -19.59 9.42
N SER A 829 22.07 -20.70 8.71
CA SER A 829 21.76 -22.01 9.34
C SER A 829 22.88 -22.52 10.23
N ILE A 830 24.13 -22.40 9.80
CA ILE A 830 25.31 -22.78 10.61
C ILE A 830 25.37 -21.91 11.86
N TYR A 831 25.25 -20.59 11.73
CA TYR A 831 25.29 -19.67 12.86
C TYR A 831 24.18 -19.96 13.87
N ILE A 832 22.92 -20.07 13.41
CA ILE A 832 21.77 -20.37 14.27
C ILE A 832 21.98 -21.71 14.98
N THR A 833 22.40 -22.75 14.26
CA THR A 833 22.62 -24.08 14.84
C THR A 833 23.66 -24.04 15.96
N ILE A 834 24.81 -23.41 15.73
CA ILE A 834 25.88 -23.32 16.73
C ILE A 834 25.45 -22.40 17.89
N ALA A 835 24.83 -21.26 17.59
CA ALA A 835 24.35 -20.32 18.60
C ALA A 835 23.28 -20.96 19.49
N PHE A 836 22.34 -21.72 18.92
CA PHE A 836 21.32 -22.45 19.67
C PHE A 836 21.93 -23.61 20.47
N ALA A 837 22.86 -24.38 19.89
CA ALA A 837 23.57 -25.44 20.60
C ALA A 837 24.34 -24.88 21.82
N LEU A 838 25.03 -23.75 21.67
CA LEU A 838 25.71 -23.07 22.77
C LEU A 838 24.72 -22.49 23.81
N PHE A 839 23.49 -22.16 23.40
CA PHE A 839 22.45 -21.65 24.29
C PHE A 839 21.95 -22.77 25.20
N VAL A 840 21.57 -23.90 24.60
CA VAL A 840 21.18 -25.11 25.34
C VAL A 840 22.34 -25.62 26.19
N TRP A 841 23.56 -25.63 25.64
CA TRP A 841 24.75 -26.09 26.34
C TRP A 841 25.03 -25.29 27.62
N LEU A 842 24.70 -24.00 27.65
CA LEU A 842 24.86 -23.18 28.85
C LEU A 842 24.05 -23.74 30.03
N PHE A 843 22.79 -24.11 29.79
CA PHE A 843 21.92 -24.69 30.81
C PHE A 843 22.34 -26.10 31.19
N VAL A 844 22.75 -26.91 30.22
CA VAL A 844 23.30 -28.25 30.45
C VAL A 844 24.56 -28.17 31.32
N ALA A 845 25.50 -27.28 30.99
CA ALA A 845 26.73 -27.07 31.73
C ALA A 845 26.47 -26.56 33.16
N ALA A 846 25.52 -25.64 33.34
CA ALA A 846 25.08 -25.19 34.67
C ALA A 846 24.50 -26.34 35.49
N GLY A 847 23.64 -27.17 34.89
CA GLY A 847 23.05 -28.35 35.53
C GLY A 847 24.09 -29.38 35.96
N TRP A 848 25.06 -29.69 35.10
CA TRP A 848 26.18 -30.59 35.44
C TRP A 848 27.10 -30.01 36.53
N ALA A 849 27.35 -28.70 36.52
CA ALA A 849 28.13 -28.06 37.58
C ALA A 849 27.41 -28.13 38.94
N LEU A 850 26.08 -27.99 38.95
CA LEU A 850 25.23 -28.11 40.13
C LEU A 850 25.03 -29.55 40.60
N SER A 851 24.99 -30.53 39.70
CA SER A 851 24.67 -31.93 40.03
C SER A 851 25.68 -32.55 40.99
N SER A 852 26.96 -32.14 40.90
CA SER A 852 28.03 -32.52 41.82
C SER A 852 27.80 -32.07 43.27
N GLN A 853 26.86 -31.15 43.49
CA GLN A 853 26.50 -30.62 44.80
C GLN A 853 25.10 -31.10 45.23
N PHE A 854 24.11 -31.01 44.33
CA PHE A 854 22.68 -31.17 44.66
C PHE A 854 22.05 -32.49 44.18
N GLY A 855 22.77 -33.28 43.39
CA GLY A 855 22.20 -34.41 42.62
C GLY A 855 21.46 -33.94 41.37
N ALA A 856 21.36 -34.82 40.36
CA ALA A 856 20.87 -34.47 39.03
C ALA A 856 19.46 -33.83 39.04
N ARG A 857 18.50 -34.45 39.74
CA ARG A 857 17.10 -33.98 39.75
C ARG A 857 16.94 -32.55 40.29
N ARG A 858 17.61 -32.22 41.39
CA ARG A 858 17.54 -30.86 41.98
C ARG A 858 18.30 -29.85 41.12
N ALA A 859 19.44 -30.23 40.56
CA ALA A 859 20.19 -29.37 39.65
C ALA A 859 19.36 -28.98 38.42
N THR A 860 18.68 -29.95 37.79
CA THR A 860 17.76 -29.68 36.67
C THR A 860 16.64 -28.73 37.09
N GLY A 861 16.00 -28.94 38.24
CA GLY A 861 14.93 -28.06 38.73
C GLY A 861 15.40 -26.62 38.96
N ILE A 862 16.60 -26.43 39.51
CA ILE A 862 17.18 -25.09 39.74
C ILE A 862 17.44 -24.36 38.41
N VAL A 863 18.01 -25.08 37.42
CA VAL A 863 18.28 -24.49 36.10
C VAL A 863 16.98 -24.13 35.39
N LEU A 864 15.98 -25.02 35.38
CA LEU A 864 14.69 -24.74 34.76
C LEU A 864 13.97 -23.57 35.43
N ALA A 865 14.01 -23.45 36.76
CA ALA A 865 13.45 -22.30 37.47
C ALA A 865 14.17 -20.99 37.08
N GLY A 866 15.50 -21.03 36.96
CA GLY A 866 16.28 -19.88 36.49
C GLY A 866 15.95 -19.51 35.04
N VAL A 867 15.80 -20.48 34.15
CA VAL A 867 15.41 -20.28 32.75
C VAL A 867 14.04 -19.62 32.67
N GLY A 868 13.03 -20.19 33.33
CA GLY A 868 11.68 -19.64 33.32
C GLY A 868 11.62 -18.22 33.85
N ALA A 869 12.30 -17.94 34.97
CA ALA A 869 12.37 -16.59 35.53
C ALA A 869 13.12 -15.60 34.62
N GLY A 870 14.20 -16.03 33.97
CA GLY A 870 14.94 -15.20 33.01
C GLY A 870 14.13 -14.89 31.76
N LEU A 871 13.37 -15.85 31.24
CA LEU A 871 12.48 -15.67 30.09
C LEU A 871 11.25 -14.81 30.40
N ALA A 872 10.84 -14.72 31.68
CA ALA A 872 9.77 -13.81 32.08
C ALA A 872 10.11 -12.33 31.84
N ILE A 873 11.40 -11.94 31.82
CA ILE A 873 11.80 -10.56 31.56
C ILE A 873 11.46 -10.11 30.15
N PRO A 874 11.94 -10.76 29.06
CA PRO A 874 11.53 -10.37 27.72
C PRO A 874 10.02 -10.55 27.51
N ALA A 875 9.38 -11.55 28.15
CA ALA A 875 7.93 -11.77 28.04
C ALA A 875 7.05 -10.73 28.77
N ILE A 876 7.63 -9.85 29.61
CA ILE A 876 6.92 -8.70 30.20
C ILE A 876 7.09 -7.45 29.32
N VAL A 877 8.15 -7.43 28.49
CA VAL A 877 8.50 -6.29 27.64
C VAL A 877 7.81 -6.37 26.28
N VAL A 878 7.71 -7.59 25.73
CA VAL A 878 6.79 -7.95 24.64
C VAL A 878 5.40 -8.04 25.22
#